data_AF-A0A1I4HWX8-F1
#
_entry.id   AF-A0A1I4HWX8-F1
#
_cell.length_a   1.000
_cell.length_b   1.000
_cell.length_c   1.000
_cell.angle_alpha   90.00
_cell.angle_beta   90.00
_cell.angle_gamma   90.00
#
_symmetry.space_group_name_H-M   'P 1'
#
loop_
_entity.id
_entity.type
_entity.pdbx_description
1 polymer ?
#
loop_
_entity_poly.entity_id
_entity_poly.type
_entity_poly.pdbx_seq_one_letter_code
_entity_poly.pdbx_strand_id
1 'polypeptide(L)'
;MATVPKLNTVYHEGGIPFKVEAPFVPMGDQPTAIHKLKDGIVAKQKAQVLLGATGTGKTFTIAKLIEEVQKPTLVIAHNKTLAAQLASEFKEFFPHNAVEYFVSYYDYYQPEAYIAHTDTYIEKDSSINDEIDKLRHSATSSLFERRDVIIVASVSCIYGLGSPDEYHGLVLSLRQGQTKDRDEILRKLVAIQYERNDINFVRGKFRVRGDVVEIFPAAYGERAVRVELFGDEIERILEIDTLTGEILAERKHIAIYPASHYVTSRENMLRSVADIEAELEVQLAAFKSNGKLVEAQRLEQRTKYDLEMMQEMGYCSGIENYSRHLTGRNPGESPYTLIDYFPEDFLIVIDESHVMLPQLRAMYAGDRARKASLVENGFRLPSAFDNRPLTFLEFSERINQIVYVSATPSAYELGEASQVAQQVIRPTGLIDPEVEVRPIKGQMDDLLGEIKIRVAANERVLITTLTKKMAENLTEFLKEMGIRVRYLHSDIVTIERGEIIRDLRAGVFDVLIGINLLREGLDLPEVTLVAILDADKEGFLRSDTSLIQTIGRAARNVNGRVIMYADVITKSMARAMDETDRRRDIQMAYNEENGITPTTIQKRVKELIETTKVAETPELYRTDRLGNMSQSEMLDLIGNLEKEMRLASKQLEFERAAELRDMIVELKGRVGKAVKEKSPRSKKKK
;
A
#
# COMPACT_ATOMS: atom_id res chain seq x y z
N MET A 1 -18.90 -16.33 -23.82
CA MET A 1 -18.29 -15.87 -22.55
C MET A 1 -19.18 -16.34 -21.44
N ALA A 2 -18.71 -17.30 -20.63
CA ALA A 2 -19.47 -17.76 -19.48
C ALA A 2 -19.45 -16.65 -18.43
N THR A 3 -20.57 -15.97 -18.23
CA THR A 3 -20.79 -15.12 -17.05
C THR A 3 -20.76 -16.05 -15.84
N VAL A 4 -19.69 -15.98 -15.04
CA VAL A 4 -19.62 -16.67 -13.76
C VAL A 4 -20.75 -16.08 -12.89
N PRO A 5 -21.79 -16.85 -12.54
CA PRO A 5 -22.84 -16.34 -11.67
C PRO A 5 -22.20 -15.95 -10.34
N LYS A 6 -22.29 -14.68 -9.94
CA LYS A 6 -21.71 -14.27 -8.66
C LYS A 6 -22.57 -14.82 -7.52
N LEU A 7 -22.03 -15.74 -6.73
CA LEU A 7 -22.69 -16.32 -5.55
C LEU A 7 -23.16 -15.27 -4.53
N ASN A 8 -22.53 -14.10 -4.52
CA ASN A 8 -22.76 -13.06 -3.53
C ASN A 8 -23.99 -12.17 -3.83
N THR A 9 -24.95 -12.69 -4.59
CA THR A 9 -26.21 -12.01 -4.97
C THR A 9 -27.33 -12.20 -3.95
N VAL A 10 -27.08 -12.94 -2.87
CA VAL A 10 -28.08 -13.22 -1.83
C VAL A 10 -28.17 -12.04 -0.85
N TYR A 11 -29.26 -11.29 -0.95
CA TYR A 11 -29.58 -10.19 -0.06
C TYR A 11 -29.90 -10.69 1.35
N HIS A 12 -29.12 -10.29 2.35
CA HIS A 12 -29.59 -10.30 3.74
C HIS A 12 -30.45 -9.05 3.96
N GLU A 13 -31.78 -9.22 4.04
CA GLU A 13 -32.66 -8.18 4.58
C GLU A 13 -32.22 -7.86 6.02
N GLY A 14 -31.84 -6.59 6.29
CA GLY A 14 -31.44 -6.13 7.63
C GLY A 14 -29.97 -5.76 7.84
N GLY A 15 -29.17 -5.54 6.77
CA GLY A 15 -27.78 -5.09 6.88
C GLY A 15 -27.60 -3.67 7.45
N ILE A 16 -26.46 -3.40 8.07
CA ILE A 16 -26.07 -2.07 8.57
C ILE A 16 -25.83 -1.16 7.34
N PRO A 17 -26.49 -0.01 7.20
CA PRO A 17 -26.21 0.90 6.08
C PRO A 17 -24.86 1.59 6.27
N PHE A 18 -24.21 1.97 5.16
CA PHE A 18 -23.07 2.87 5.23
C PHE A 18 -23.48 4.18 5.86
N LYS A 19 -22.73 4.63 6.87
CA LYS A 19 -22.97 5.91 7.55
C LYS A 19 -21.65 6.58 7.86
N VAL A 20 -21.48 7.80 7.34
CA VAL A 20 -20.27 8.60 7.57
C VAL A 20 -20.37 9.31 8.91
N GLU A 21 -19.38 9.09 9.78
CA GLU A 21 -19.14 9.88 10.98
C GLU A 21 -17.98 10.85 10.72
N ALA A 22 -18.28 12.14 10.74
CA ALA A 22 -17.28 13.20 10.58
C ALA A 22 -17.72 14.46 11.35
N PRO A 23 -16.78 15.22 11.93
CA PRO A 23 -17.09 16.48 12.61
C PRO A 23 -17.37 17.65 11.66
N PHE A 24 -17.41 17.39 10.34
CA PHE A 24 -17.60 18.39 9.29
C PHE A 24 -18.61 17.89 8.25
N VAL A 25 -19.20 18.85 7.52
CA VAL A 25 -20.16 18.62 6.44
C VAL A 25 -19.54 18.96 5.08
N PRO A 26 -20.10 18.47 3.96
CA PRO A 26 -19.63 18.86 2.63
C PRO A 26 -19.65 20.38 2.43
N MET A 27 -18.54 20.94 1.94
CA MET A 27 -18.33 22.38 1.74
C MET A 27 -17.76 22.67 0.34
N GLY A 28 -17.79 23.94 -0.10
CA GLY A 28 -17.28 24.33 -1.41
C GLY A 28 -18.09 23.67 -2.54
N ASP A 29 -17.39 23.08 -3.49
CA ASP A 29 -17.98 22.31 -4.60
C ASP A 29 -18.14 20.82 -4.30
N GLN A 30 -17.82 20.36 -3.08
CA GLN A 30 -18.07 18.96 -2.66
C GLN A 30 -19.55 18.57 -2.81
N PRO A 31 -20.56 19.34 -2.37
CA PRO A 31 -21.96 18.95 -2.52
C PRO A 31 -22.33 18.71 -3.99
N THR A 32 -21.93 19.62 -4.89
CA THR A 32 -22.19 19.51 -6.32
C THR A 32 -21.48 18.30 -6.93
N ALA A 33 -20.23 18.05 -6.55
CA ALA A 33 -19.48 16.87 -7.01
C ALA A 33 -20.13 15.55 -6.54
N ILE A 34 -20.54 15.47 -5.26
CA ILE A 34 -21.24 14.30 -4.70
C ILE A 34 -22.54 14.05 -5.45
N HIS A 35 -23.38 15.08 -5.62
CA HIS A 35 -24.65 14.96 -6.35
C HIS A 35 -24.44 14.49 -7.78
N LYS A 36 -23.50 15.11 -8.50
CA LYS A 36 -23.21 14.75 -9.89
C LYS A 36 -22.75 13.29 -10.04
N LEU A 37 -21.84 12.85 -9.17
CA LEU A 37 -21.35 11.46 -9.15
C LEU A 37 -22.47 10.47 -8.79
N LYS A 38 -23.28 10.81 -7.78
CA LYS A 38 -24.44 10.02 -7.35
C LYS A 38 -25.42 9.85 -8.50
N ASP A 39 -25.81 10.94 -9.16
CA ASP A 39 -26.77 10.91 -10.26
C ASP A 39 -26.27 10.04 -11.42
N GLY A 40 -24.97 10.08 -11.72
CA GLY A 40 -24.35 9.17 -12.69
C GLY A 40 -24.40 7.71 -12.26
N ILE A 41 -24.17 7.41 -10.97
CA ILE A 41 -24.26 6.04 -10.45
C ILE A 41 -25.69 5.53 -10.55
N VAL A 42 -26.67 6.34 -10.13
CA VAL A 42 -28.11 6.01 -10.19
C VAL A 42 -28.57 5.83 -11.64
N ALA A 43 -28.07 6.65 -12.57
CA ALA A 43 -28.31 6.52 -14.00
C ALA A 43 -27.55 5.35 -14.67
N LYS A 44 -26.88 4.49 -13.89
CA LYS A 44 -26.11 3.34 -14.37
C LYS A 44 -24.99 3.70 -15.36
N GLN A 45 -24.42 4.90 -15.25
CA GLN A 45 -23.24 5.26 -16.02
C GLN A 45 -22.06 4.38 -15.57
N LYS A 46 -21.35 3.81 -16.55
CA LYS A 46 -20.26 2.87 -16.28
C LYS A 46 -19.05 3.57 -15.67
N ALA A 47 -18.65 4.73 -16.19
CA ALA A 47 -17.44 5.42 -15.79
C ALA A 47 -17.67 6.92 -15.57
N GLN A 48 -17.07 7.46 -14.51
CA GLN A 48 -17.12 8.87 -14.16
C GLN A 48 -15.76 9.35 -13.65
N VAL A 49 -15.48 10.65 -13.73
CA VAL A 49 -14.25 11.24 -13.21
C VAL A 49 -14.58 12.26 -12.12
N LEU A 50 -13.93 12.14 -10.97
CA LEU A 50 -13.78 13.21 -9.99
C LEU A 50 -12.48 13.96 -10.29
N LEU A 51 -12.59 15.09 -10.98
CA LEU A 51 -11.50 16.02 -11.25
C LEU A 51 -11.28 16.89 -10.01
N GLY A 52 -10.57 16.32 -9.02
CA GLY A 52 -10.39 16.93 -7.71
C GLY A 52 -8.98 17.48 -7.50
N ALA A 53 -8.85 18.78 -7.28
CA ALA A 53 -7.57 19.40 -6.96
C ALA A 53 -6.98 18.86 -5.63
N THR A 54 -5.69 19.08 -5.41
CA THR A 54 -5.05 18.63 -4.17
C THR A 54 -5.57 19.43 -2.98
N GLY A 55 -5.96 18.71 -1.93
CA GLY A 55 -6.42 19.31 -0.68
C GLY A 55 -7.88 19.73 -0.64
N THR A 56 -8.69 19.38 -1.64
CA THR A 56 -10.12 19.68 -1.66
C THR A 56 -10.97 18.64 -0.90
N GLY A 57 -10.37 17.62 -0.28
CA GLY A 57 -11.09 16.60 0.50
C GLY A 57 -11.69 15.47 -0.35
N LYS A 58 -10.99 15.02 -1.40
CA LYS A 58 -11.45 13.95 -2.31
C LYS A 58 -11.92 12.68 -1.59
N THR A 59 -11.18 12.19 -0.58
CA THR A 59 -11.58 11.01 0.19
C THR A 59 -12.94 11.20 0.85
N PHE A 60 -13.22 12.37 1.41
CA PHE A 60 -14.50 12.66 2.04
C PHE A 60 -15.65 12.73 1.04
N THR A 61 -15.42 13.32 -0.15
CA THR A 61 -16.37 13.29 -1.27
C THR A 61 -16.73 11.85 -1.65
N ILE A 62 -15.73 10.97 -1.76
CA ILE A 62 -15.95 9.55 -2.05
C ILE A 62 -16.66 8.84 -0.90
N ALA A 63 -16.32 9.11 0.36
CA ALA A 63 -17.02 8.55 1.51
C ALA A 63 -18.52 8.94 1.49
N LYS A 64 -18.83 10.21 1.25
CA LYS A 64 -20.22 10.67 1.08
C LYS A 64 -20.90 10.05 -0.14
N LEU A 65 -20.19 9.86 -1.25
CA LEU A 65 -20.72 9.14 -2.39
C LEU A 65 -21.11 7.70 -2.02
N ILE A 66 -20.25 6.97 -1.30
CA ILE A 66 -20.50 5.59 -0.85
C ILE A 66 -21.72 5.54 0.08
N GLU A 67 -21.83 6.49 1.03
CA GLU A 67 -23.01 6.66 1.89
C GLU A 67 -24.29 6.94 1.09
N GLU A 68 -24.24 7.71 0.01
CA GLU A 68 -25.42 8.01 -0.79
C GLU A 68 -25.86 6.84 -1.69
N VAL A 69 -24.92 6.04 -2.21
CA VAL A 69 -25.23 4.96 -3.16
C VAL A 69 -25.37 3.58 -2.53
N GLN A 70 -24.89 3.39 -1.29
CA GLN A 70 -25.05 2.17 -0.50
C GLN A 70 -24.55 0.89 -1.21
N LYS A 71 -23.38 0.98 -1.86
CA LYS A 71 -22.78 -0.14 -2.61
C LYS A 71 -21.47 -0.61 -1.96
N PRO A 72 -21.21 -1.93 -1.87
CA PRO A 72 -19.88 -2.43 -1.57
C PRO A 72 -18.87 -1.81 -2.52
N THR A 73 -17.76 -1.32 -1.99
CA THR A 73 -16.84 -0.48 -2.77
C THR A 73 -15.40 -1.00 -2.70
N LEU A 74 -14.78 -1.17 -3.86
CA LEU A 74 -13.34 -1.44 -3.99
C LEU A 74 -12.60 -0.14 -4.29
N VAL A 75 -11.75 0.32 -3.37
CA VAL A 75 -10.89 1.48 -3.56
C VAL A 75 -9.49 0.99 -3.92
N ILE A 76 -8.97 1.35 -5.09
CA ILE A 76 -7.65 0.89 -5.57
C ILE A 76 -6.66 2.05 -5.52
N ALA A 77 -5.54 1.84 -4.83
CA ALA A 77 -4.43 2.78 -4.72
C ALA A 77 -3.12 2.17 -5.26
N HIS A 78 -2.24 3.02 -5.81
CA HIS A 78 -1.04 2.59 -6.54
C HIS A 78 0.15 2.23 -5.67
N ASN A 79 0.09 2.53 -4.37
CA ASN A 79 1.12 2.15 -3.41
C ASN A 79 0.54 1.82 -2.02
N LYS A 80 1.29 1.03 -1.23
CA LYS A 80 0.86 0.56 0.10
C LYS A 80 0.68 1.70 1.11
N THR A 81 1.48 2.77 1.02
CA THR A 81 1.39 3.91 1.96
C THR A 81 0.07 4.66 1.81
N LEU A 82 -0.31 4.99 0.57
CA LEU A 82 -1.58 5.63 0.26
C LEU A 82 -2.76 4.71 0.56
N ALA A 83 -2.65 3.42 0.23
CA ALA A 83 -3.67 2.44 0.59
C ALA A 83 -3.90 2.39 2.11
N ALA A 84 -2.83 2.38 2.93
CA ALA A 84 -2.95 2.39 4.38
C ALA A 84 -3.56 3.70 4.91
N GLN A 85 -3.19 4.84 4.32
CA GLN A 85 -3.78 6.14 4.66
C GLN A 85 -5.28 6.15 4.38
N LEU A 86 -5.69 5.75 3.16
CA LEU A 86 -7.09 5.68 2.77
C LEU A 86 -7.86 4.70 3.66
N ALA A 87 -7.31 3.53 3.97
CA ALA A 87 -7.94 2.57 4.88
C ALA A 87 -8.16 3.17 6.28
N SER A 88 -7.19 3.91 6.80
CA SER A 88 -7.33 4.62 8.08
C SER A 88 -8.41 5.71 8.01
N GLU A 89 -8.41 6.53 6.95
CA GLU A 89 -9.41 7.59 6.75
C GLU A 89 -10.82 7.00 6.60
N PHE A 90 -10.99 5.94 5.82
CA PHE A 90 -12.28 5.25 5.68
C PHE A 90 -12.72 4.59 6.99
N LYS A 91 -11.81 4.03 7.80
CA LYS A 91 -12.16 3.50 9.14
C LYS A 91 -12.65 4.59 10.08
N GLU A 92 -12.03 5.77 10.05
CA GLU A 92 -12.49 6.94 10.81
C GLU A 92 -13.87 7.41 10.32
N PHE A 93 -14.12 7.42 9.00
CA PHE A 93 -15.40 7.80 8.44
C PHE A 93 -16.51 6.75 8.66
N PHE A 94 -16.19 5.46 8.68
CA PHE A 94 -17.17 4.38 8.75
C PHE A 94 -16.89 3.44 9.93
N PRO A 95 -16.94 3.91 11.19
CA PRO A 95 -16.56 3.12 12.37
C PRO A 95 -17.50 1.93 12.65
N HIS A 96 -18.67 1.90 12.01
CA HIS A 96 -19.68 0.86 12.18
C HIS A 96 -19.82 -0.09 10.99
N ASN A 97 -19.11 0.18 9.88
CA ASN A 97 -19.12 -0.65 8.68
C ASN A 97 -17.80 -1.43 8.53
N ALA A 98 -17.75 -2.40 7.63
CA ALA A 98 -16.52 -3.17 7.39
C ALA A 98 -15.58 -2.42 6.45
N VAL A 99 -14.53 -1.82 7.01
CA VAL A 99 -13.46 -1.19 6.24
C VAL A 99 -12.22 -2.08 6.29
N GLU A 100 -11.95 -2.72 5.16
CA GLU A 100 -10.98 -3.80 5.02
C GLU A 100 -9.77 -3.35 4.19
N TYR A 101 -8.67 -4.10 4.33
CA TYR A 101 -7.39 -3.77 3.72
C TYR A 101 -6.83 -4.95 2.95
N PHE A 102 -6.57 -4.78 1.65
CA PHE A 102 -6.15 -5.86 0.77
C PHE A 102 -4.93 -5.49 -0.09
N VAL A 103 -3.74 -5.75 0.45
CA VAL A 103 -2.47 -5.56 -0.26
C VAL A 103 -1.68 -6.87 -0.30
N SER A 104 -0.54 -6.87 -1.00
CA SER A 104 0.40 -7.98 -0.93
C SER A 104 0.85 -8.18 0.53
N TYR A 105 0.59 -9.38 1.04
CA TYR A 105 1.03 -9.85 2.36
C TYR A 105 2.53 -10.13 2.46
N TYR A 106 3.32 -9.86 1.41
CA TYR A 106 4.76 -10.02 1.51
C TYR A 106 5.40 -8.73 2.04
N ASP A 107 6.19 -8.84 3.11
CA ASP A 107 7.10 -7.79 3.58
C ASP A 107 8.32 -7.71 2.65
N TYR A 108 8.84 -8.88 2.27
CA TYR A 108 9.84 -9.07 1.25
C TYR A 108 9.36 -10.11 0.25
N TYR A 109 9.53 -9.83 -1.04
CA TYR A 109 9.19 -10.76 -2.11
C TYR A 109 10.20 -10.70 -3.24
N GLN A 110 10.91 -11.80 -3.42
CA GLN A 110 11.73 -12.09 -4.57
C GLN A 110 11.01 -13.12 -5.43
N PRO A 111 10.53 -12.74 -6.63
CA PRO A 111 9.87 -13.69 -7.48
C PRO A 111 10.88 -14.71 -8.02
N GLU A 112 10.38 -15.91 -8.27
CA GLU A 112 11.11 -16.90 -9.05
C GLU A 112 11.48 -16.32 -10.43
N ALA A 113 12.74 -16.44 -10.83
CA ALA A 113 13.20 -15.95 -12.14
C ALA A 113 14.37 -16.77 -12.66
N TYR A 114 14.58 -16.72 -13.98
CA TYR A 114 15.75 -17.31 -14.61
C TYR A 114 16.39 -16.29 -15.55
N ILE A 115 17.69 -16.07 -15.36
CA ILE A 115 18.50 -15.13 -16.13
C ILE A 115 19.39 -15.93 -17.08
N ALA A 116 18.95 -16.04 -18.33
CA ALA A 116 19.59 -16.91 -19.33
C ALA A 116 21.05 -16.54 -19.63
N HIS A 117 21.41 -15.25 -19.62
CA HIS A 117 22.77 -14.82 -19.97
C HIS A 117 23.82 -15.13 -18.88
N THR A 118 23.41 -15.36 -17.64
CA THR A 118 24.28 -15.78 -16.54
C THR A 118 23.98 -17.20 -16.05
N ASP A 119 23.08 -17.94 -16.72
CA ASP A 119 22.57 -19.25 -16.29
C ASP A 119 22.20 -19.27 -14.79
N THR A 120 21.58 -18.20 -14.32
CA THR A 120 21.28 -18.02 -12.90
C THR A 120 19.79 -18.24 -12.64
N TYR A 121 19.50 -19.30 -11.89
CA TYR A 121 18.18 -19.51 -11.32
C TYR A 121 18.05 -18.75 -9.99
N ILE A 122 16.98 -17.98 -9.88
CA ILE A 122 16.64 -17.22 -8.69
C ILE A 122 15.43 -17.92 -8.06
N GLU A 123 15.65 -18.50 -6.89
CA GLU A 123 14.59 -19.10 -6.09
C GLU A 123 13.59 -18.05 -5.62
N LYS A 124 12.33 -18.49 -5.44
CA LYS A 124 11.32 -17.68 -4.76
C LYS A 124 11.73 -17.58 -3.29
N ASP A 125 12.00 -16.36 -2.85
CA ASP A 125 12.22 -16.06 -1.44
C ASP A 125 11.22 -15.00 -1.00
N SER A 126 10.58 -15.21 0.14
CA SER A 126 9.51 -14.33 0.60
C SER A 126 9.30 -14.41 2.10
N SER A 127 9.00 -13.27 2.70
CA SER A 127 8.55 -13.16 4.08
C SER A 127 7.10 -12.70 4.09
N ILE A 128 6.23 -13.50 4.68
CA ILE A 128 4.81 -13.18 4.83
C ILE A 128 4.62 -12.36 6.10
N ASN A 129 3.88 -11.27 5.96
CA ASN A 129 3.40 -10.44 7.05
C ASN A 129 2.06 -11.00 7.55
N ASP A 130 2.10 -11.56 8.75
CA ASP A 130 0.96 -12.20 9.39
C ASP A 130 -0.26 -11.27 9.55
N GLU A 131 -0.02 -10.00 9.83
CA GLU A 131 -1.09 -9.03 10.01
C GLU A 131 -1.80 -8.71 8.70
N ILE A 132 -1.04 -8.54 7.61
CA ILE A 132 -1.62 -8.29 6.28
C ILE A 132 -2.37 -9.52 5.78
N ASP A 133 -1.85 -10.72 6.00
CA ASP A 133 -2.53 -11.96 5.63
C ASP A 133 -3.89 -12.11 6.35
N LYS A 134 -3.91 -11.85 7.67
CA LYS A 134 -5.16 -11.73 8.45
C LYS A 134 -6.14 -10.72 7.82
N LEU A 135 -5.66 -9.52 7.48
CA LEU A 135 -6.50 -8.47 6.89
C LEU A 135 -7.05 -8.88 5.50
N ARG A 136 -6.29 -9.66 4.72
CA ARG A 136 -6.79 -10.22 3.45
C ARG A 136 -7.90 -11.24 3.67
N HIS A 137 -7.76 -12.10 4.67
CA HIS A 137 -8.81 -13.04 5.06
C HIS A 137 -10.06 -12.32 5.58
N SER A 138 -9.89 -11.26 6.38
CA SER A 138 -10.97 -10.38 6.83
C SER A 138 -11.72 -9.74 5.65
N ALA A 139 -10.98 -9.26 4.65
CA ALA A 139 -11.54 -8.65 3.45
C ALA A 139 -12.40 -9.63 2.63
N THR A 140 -11.92 -10.84 2.37
CA THR A 140 -12.65 -11.83 1.56
C THR A 140 -13.84 -12.45 2.31
N SER A 141 -13.70 -12.68 3.61
CA SER A 141 -14.81 -13.21 4.43
C SER A 141 -15.93 -12.16 4.60
N SER A 142 -15.57 -10.90 4.87
CA SER A 142 -16.54 -9.80 5.01
C SER A 142 -17.46 -9.65 3.81
N LEU A 143 -16.93 -9.85 2.59
CA LEU A 143 -17.76 -9.80 1.38
C LEU A 143 -18.90 -10.82 1.40
N PHE A 144 -18.72 -12.00 1.99
CA PHE A 144 -19.76 -13.04 2.08
C PHE A 144 -20.66 -12.89 3.32
N GLU A 145 -20.24 -12.13 4.33
CA GLU A 145 -21.00 -11.96 5.57
C GLU A 145 -21.91 -10.73 5.55
N ARG A 146 -21.49 -9.67 4.87
CA ARG A 146 -22.18 -8.37 4.91
C ARG A 146 -21.99 -7.57 3.61
N ARG A 147 -22.89 -6.60 3.40
CA ARG A 147 -22.90 -5.76 2.18
C ARG A 147 -22.19 -4.43 2.37
N ASP A 148 -22.11 -3.93 3.59
CA ASP A 148 -21.49 -2.65 3.92
C ASP A 148 -19.97 -2.77 4.08
N VAL A 149 -19.33 -3.21 2.99
CA VAL A 149 -17.89 -3.47 2.90
C VAL A 149 -17.22 -2.44 1.98
N ILE A 150 -16.18 -1.79 2.49
CA ILE A 150 -15.23 -1.00 1.71
C ILE A 150 -13.88 -1.72 1.80
N ILE A 151 -13.32 -2.12 0.66
CA ILE A 151 -11.98 -2.70 0.63
C ILE A 151 -11.02 -1.70 0.00
N VAL A 152 -10.00 -1.28 0.74
CA VAL A 152 -8.89 -0.52 0.19
C VAL A 152 -7.78 -1.47 -0.23
N ALA A 153 -7.44 -1.47 -1.51
CA ALA A 153 -6.56 -2.46 -2.11
C ALA A 153 -5.42 -1.82 -2.93
N SER A 154 -4.33 -2.58 -3.10
CA SER A 154 -3.34 -2.30 -4.15
C SER A 154 -3.69 -3.06 -5.44
N VAL A 155 -2.78 -3.07 -6.44
CA VAL A 155 -2.84 -4.00 -7.57
C VAL A 155 -3.02 -5.47 -7.16
N SER A 156 -2.81 -5.84 -5.89
CA SER A 156 -3.11 -7.19 -5.41
C SER A 156 -4.55 -7.64 -5.68
N CYS A 157 -5.51 -6.72 -5.83
CA CYS A 157 -6.89 -7.05 -6.15
C CYS A 157 -7.09 -7.69 -7.52
N ILE A 158 -6.15 -7.55 -8.45
CA ILE A 158 -6.19 -8.18 -9.79
C ILE A 158 -5.32 -9.44 -9.90
N TYR A 159 -4.68 -9.88 -8.81
CA TYR A 159 -3.93 -11.13 -8.78
C TYR A 159 -4.84 -12.30 -8.42
N GLY A 160 -4.45 -13.49 -8.91
CA GLY A 160 -5.21 -14.72 -8.73
C GLY A 160 -5.51 -15.05 -7.27
N LEU A 161 -6.73 -15.47 -6.98
CA LEU A 161 -7.19 -16.12 -5.76
C LEU A 161 -7.87 -17.44 -6.15
N GLY A 162 -8.16 -18.30 -5.17
CA GLY A 162 -9.04 -19.44 -5.40
C GLY A 162 -10.45 -19.00 -5.79
N SER A 163 -11.21 -19.95 -6.35
CA SER A 163 -12.60 -19.70 -6.76
C SER A 163 -13.42 -19.19 -5.56
N PRO A 164 -14.17 -18.08 -5.71
CA PRO A 164 -15.07 -17.63 -4.64
C PRO A 164 -16.10 -18.70 -4.28
N ASP A 165 -16.51 -19.53 -5.25
CA ASP A 165 -17.50 -20.59 -5.06
C ASP A 165 -16.95 -21.74 -4.23
N GLU A 166 -15.70 -22.16 -4.50
CA GLU A 166 -15.04 -23.16 -3.66
C GLU A 166 -14.74 -22.59 -2.27
N TYR A 167 -14.27 -21.35 -2.20
CA TYR A 167 -13.97 -20.69 -0.94
C TYR A 167 -15.20 -20.62 -0.03
N HIS A 168 -16.36 -20.23 -0.58
CA HIS A 168 -17.63 -20.19 0.15
C HIS A 168 -18.19 -21.60 0.43
N GLY A 169 -18.17 -22.50 -0.55
CA GLY A 169 -18.66 -23.88 -0.39
C GLY A 169 -17.88 -24.71 0.63
N LEU A 170 -16.64 -24.33 0.93
CA LEU A 170 -15.81 -24.97 1.93
C LEU A 170 -16.05 -24.46 3.36
N VAL A 171 -16.77 -23.36 3.55
CA VAL A 171 -17.03 -22.77 4.88
C VAL A 171 -17.61 -23.81 5.85
N LEU A 172 -17.05 -23.86 7.05
CA LEU A 172 -17.61 -24.61 8.16
C LEU A 172 -18.61 -23.73 8.91
N SER A 173 -19.90 -23.96 8.64
CA SER A 173 -21.00 -23.30 9.36
C SER A 173 -21.37 -24.10 10.61
N LEU A 174 -21.36 -23.44 11.76
CA LEU A 174 -21.72 -24.01 13.08
C LEU A 174 -22.88 -23.23 13.67
N ARG A 175 -23.93 -23.93 14.15
CA ARG A 175 -25.11 -23.34 14.79
C ARG A 175 -25.36 -23.96 16.15
N GLN A 176 -25.82 -23.16 17.10
CA GLN A 176 -26.30 -23.66 18.37
C GLN A 176 -27.47 -24.63 18.15
N GLY A 177 -27.46 -25.78 18.83
CA GLY A 177 -28.43 -26.88 18.69
C GLY A 177 -28.23 -27.75 17.44
N GLN A 178 -27.17 -27.53 16.65
CA GLN A 178 -26.86 -28.39 15.51
C GLN A 178 -26.27 -29.72 16.00
N THR A 179 -26.81 -30.84 15.52
CA THR A 179 -26.16 -32.15 15.67
C THR A 179 -25.02 -32.27 14.67
N LYS A 180 -23.79 -32.27 15.16
CA LYS A 180 -22.56 -32.46 14.39
C LYS A 180 -21.49 -33.08 15.29
N ASP A 181 -21.00 -34.26 14.89
CA ASP A 181 -19.95 -34.98 15.61
C ASP A 181 -18.67 -34.13 15.70
N ARG A 182 -17.99 -34.21 16.85
CA ARG A 182 -16.75 -33.47 17.11
C ARG A 182 -15.69 -33.81 16.06
N ASP A 183 -15.48 -35.10 15.78
CA ASP A 183 -14.43 -35.51 14.86
C ASP A 183 -14.75 -35.12 13.40
N GLU A 184 -16.04 -34.96 13.07
CA GLU A 184 -16.48 -34.35 11.81
C GLU A 184 -16.09 -32.86 11.72
N ILE A 185 -16.25 -32.09 12.80
CA ILE A 185 -15.77 -30.70 12.88
C ILE A 185 -14.25 -30.65 12.67
N LEU A 186 -13.49 -31.49 13.37
CA LEU A 186 -12.02 -31.51 13.25
C LEU A 186 -11.56 -31.87 11.83
N ARG A 187 -12.15 -32.91 11.22
CA ARG A 187 -11.85 -33.30 9.83
C ARG A 187 -12.14 -32.17 8.86
N LYS A 188 -13.24 -31.44 9.06
CA LYS A 188 -13.58 -30.29 8.20
C LYS A 188 -12.61 -29.12 8.39
N LEU A 189 -12.16 -28.84 9.61
CA LEU A 189 -11.13 -27.82 9.90
C LEU A 189 -9.81 -28.11 9.18
N VAL A 190 -9.33 -29.36 9.24
CA VAL A 190 -8.12 -29.78 8.52
C VAL A 190 -8.31 -29.64 7.01
N ALA A 191 -9.47 -30.05 6.48
CA ALA A 191 -9.77 -29.94 5.05
C ALA A 191 -9.76 -28.48 4.55
N ILE A 192 -10.04 -27.50 5.42
CA ILE A 192 -9.99 -26.07 5.11
C ILE A 192 -8.70 -25.39 5.61
N GLN A 193 -7.63 -26.19 5.76
CA GLN A 193 -6.25 -25.77 6.05
C GLN A 193 -5.98 -25.25 7.46
N TYR A 194 -6.77 -25.64 8.46
CA TYR A 194 -6.41 -25.38 9.85
C TYR A 194 -5.50 -26.48 10.40
N GLU A 195 -4.53 -26.09 11.21
CA GLU A 195 -3.61 -27.00 11.91
C GLU A 195 -4.09 -27.26 13.34
N ARG A 196 -4.07 -28.53 13.80
CA ARG A 196 -4.28 -28.82 15.21
C ARG A 196 -3.03 -28.44 16.01
N ASN A 197 -3.16 -27.56 16.99
CA ASN A 197 -2.06 -27.16 17.85
C ASN A 197 -2.54 -26.84 19.27
N ASP A 198 -2.41 -27.84 20.15
CA ASP A 198 -2.88 -27.74 21.53
C ASP A 198 -1.97 -26.87 22.43
N ILE A 199 -0.71 -26.66 22.00
CA ILE A 199 0.31 -25.93 22.77
C ILE A 199 0.34 -24.45 22.37
N ASN A 200 0.55 -24.18 21.08
CA ASN A 200 0.68 -22.82 20.54
C ASN A 200 -0.58 -22.45 19.75
N PHE A 201 -1.52 -21.81 20.44
CA PHE A 201 -2.82 -21.44 19.88
C PHE A 201 -2.76 -20.05 19.23
N VAL A 202 -2.57 -20.05 17.90
CA VAL A 202 -2.51 -18.85 17.05
C VAL A 202 -3.47 -18.99 15.86
N ARG A 203 -3.66 -17.94 15.06
CA ARG A 203 -4.60 -17.95 13.92
C ARG A 203 -4.33 -19.09 12.94
N GLY A 204 -5.39 -19.58 12.31
CA GLY A 204 -5.33 -20.73 11.40
C GLY A 204 -5.13 -22.06 12.13
N LYS A 205 -5.30 -22.08 13.46
CA LYS A 205 -5.15 -23.29 14.28
C LYS A 205 -6.39 -23.58 15.10
N PHE A 206 -6.52 -24.83 15.53
CA PHE A 206 -7.53 -25.25 16.49
C PHE A 206 -6.93 -26.15 17.57
N ARG A 207 -7.58 -26.21 18.72
CA ARG A 207 -7.22 -27.10 19.84
C ARG A 207 -8.45 -27.75 20.45
N VAL A 208 -8.25 -28.86 21.14
CA VAL A 208 -9.35 -29.66 21.71
C VAL A 208 -9.10 -29.92 23.19
N ARG A 209 -10.12 -29.65 24.03
CA ARG A 209 -10.10 -29.91 25.47
C ARG A 209 -11.41 -30.61 25.86
N GLY A 210 -11.41 -31.94 25.85
CA GLY A 210 -12.62 -32.73 26.08
C GLY A 210 -13.66 -32.49 24.99
N ASP A 211 -14.80 -31.94 25.38
CA ASP A 211 -15.93 -31.61 24.51
C ASP A 211 -15.90 -30.14 24.02
N VAL A 212 -14.79 -29.45 24.26
CA VAL A 212 -14.57 -28.07 23.80
C VAL A 212 -13.59 -28.07 22.64
N VAL A 213 -14.03 -27.49 21.52
CA VAL A 213 -13.18 -27.19 20.36
C VAL A 213 -12.98 -25.69 20.29
N GLU A 214 -11.73 -25.24 20.43
CA GLU A 214 -11.37 -23.84 20.23
C GLU A 214 -10.70 -23.68 18.87
N ILE A 215 -11.22 -22.75 18.07
CA ILE A 215 -10.80 -22.48 16.71
C ILE A 215 -10.35 -21.03 16.67
N PHE A 216 -9.17 -20.76 16.13
CA PHE A 216 -8.68 -19.39 15.91
C PHE A 216 -8.81 -19.05 14.42
N PRO A 217 -9.88 -18.36 13.99
CA PRO A 217 -10.12 -18.08 12.57
C PRO A 217 -8.97 -17.28 11.94
N ALA A 218 -8.64 -17.58 10.68
CA ALA A 218 -7.55 -16.91 9.96
C ALA A 218 -7.76 -15.39 9.78
N ALA A 219 -9.02 -14.94 9.77
CA ALA A 219 -9.40 -13.53 9.67
C ALA A 219 -9.32 -12.76 11.00
N TYR A 220 -9.24 -13.46 12.15
CA TYR A 220 -9.36 -12.82 13.46
C TYR A 220 -7.98 -12.42 14.01
N GLY A 221 -7.95 -11.34 14.81
CA GLY A 221 -6.74 -10.81 15.43
C GLY A 221 -6.51 -11.34 16.84
N GLU A 222 -7.43 -11.02 17.76
CA GLU A 222 -7.29 -11.30 19.19
C GLU A 222 -8.41 -12.22 19.73
N ARG A 223 -9.32 -12.63 18.84
CA ARG A 223 -10.51 -13.42 19.19
C ARG A 223 -10.43 -14.81 18.61
N ALA A 224 -10.92 -15.78 19.37
CA ALA A 224 -11.14 -17.14 18.93
C ALA A 224 -12.59 -17.56 19.18
N VAL A 225 -12.97 -18.67 18.56
CA VAL A 225 -14.29 -19.27 18.67
C VAL A 225 -14.18 -20.51 19.53
N ARG A 226 -14.89 -20.53 20.65
CA ARG A 226 -15.05 -21.72 21.50
C ARG A 226 -16.40 -22.38 21.19
N VAL A 227 -16.34 -23.62 20.74
CA VAL A 227 -17.50 -24.47 20.45
C VAL A 227 -17.57 -25.52 21.54
N GLU A 228 -18.65 -25.49 22.32
CA GLU A 228 -18.89 -26.45 23.40
C GLU A 228 -19.92 -27.46 22.95
N LEU A 229 -19.58 -28.75 23.04
CA LEU A 229 -20.43 -29.85 22.63
C LEU A 229 -20.96 -30.62 23.84
N PHE A 230 -22.16 -31.20 23.68
CA PHE A 230 -22.71 -32.22 24.57
C PHE A 230 -23.04 -33.47 23.74
N GLY A 231 -22.14 -34.45 23.76
CA GLY A 231 -22.16 -35.55 22.79
C GLY A 231 -21.94 -35.00 21.36
N ASP A 232 -22.92 -35.21 20.48
CA ASP A 232 -22.88 -34.72 19.10
C ASP A 232 -23.65 -33.40 18.90
N GLU A 233 -24.13 -32.74 19.95
CA GLU A 233 -24.87 -31.49 19.85
C GLU A 233 -24.01 -30.28 20.22
N ILE A 234 -24.05 -29.21 19.41
CA ILE A 234 -23.40 -27.93 19.75
C ILE A 234 -24.26 -27.18 20.76
N GLU A 235 -23.85 -27.18 22.03
CA GLU A 235 -24.59 -26.54 23.13
C GLU A 235 -24.40 -25.01 23.11
N ARG A 236 -23.16 -24.54 22.94
CA ARG A 236 -22.83 -23.10 22.93
C ARG A 236 -21.72 -22.77 21.94
N ILE A 237 -21.78 -21.55 21.42
CA ILE A 237 -20.72 -20.96 20.60
C ILE A 237 -20.36 -19.61 21.22
N LEU A 238 -19.10 -19.46 21.62
CA LEU A 238 -18.60 -18.29 22.32
C LEU A 238 -17.45 -17.65 21.53
N GLU A 239 -17.43 -16.32 21.47
CA GLU A 239 -16.20 -15.58 21.15
C GLU A 239 -15.41 -15.38 22.44
N ILE A 240 -14.13 -15.73 22.41
CA ILE A 240 -13.21 -15.60 23.54
C ILE A 240 -12.01 -14.74 23.16
N ASP A 241 -11.46 -14.03 24.15
CA ASP A 241 -10.14 -13.42 24.04
C ASP A 241 -9.05 -14.50 24.03
N THR A 242 -8.14 -14.43 23.08
CA THR A 242 -7.10 -15.46 22.88
C THR A 242 -5.98 -15.43 23.91
N LEU A 243 -5.81 -14.31 24.61
CA LEU A 243 -4.78 -14.12 25.64
C LEU A 243 -5.33 -14.45 27.04
N THR A 244 -6.51 -13.93 27.38
CA THR A 244 -7.10 -14.07 28.73
C THR A 244 -8.05 -15.27 28.83
N GLY A 245 -8.63 -15.71 27.72
CA GLY A 245 -9.70 -16.70 27.70
C GLY A 245 -11.07 -16.17 28.17
N GLU A 246 -11.19 -14.85 28.38
CA GLU A 246 -12.44 -14.19 28.74
C GLU A 246 -13.49 -14.35 27.64
N ILE A 247 -14.75 -14.56 28.03
CA ILE A 247 -15.87 -14.65 27.10
C ILE A 247 -16.29 -13.25 26.70
N LEU A 248 -16.18 -12.93 25.41
CA LEU A 248 -16.52 -11.62 24.85
C LEU A 248 -17.97 -11.56 24.40
N ALA A 249 -18.47 -12.63 23.79
CA ALA A 249 -19.85 -12.70 23.28
C ALA A 249 -20.30 -14.15 23.11
N GLU A 250 -21.62 -14.38 23.16
CA GLU A 250 -22.25 -15.63 22.75
C GLU A 250 -22.88 -15.47 21.36
N ARG A 251 -22.73 -16.48 20.51
CA ARG A 251 -23.20 -16.48 19.12
C ARG A 251 -24.16 -17.64 18.88
N LYS A 252 -25.22 -17.38 18.12
CA LYS A 252 -26.16 -18.43 17.67
C LYS A 252 -25.66 -19.20 16.45
N HIS A 253 -24.84 -18.54 15.64
CA HIS A 253 -24.28 -19.07 14.40
C HIS A 253 -22.90 -18.43 14.16
N ILE A 254 -21.99 -19.20 13.58
CA ILE A 254 -20.70 -18.71 13.11
C ILE A 254 -20.27 -19.44 11.83
N ALA A 255 -19.58 -18.71 10.95
CA ALA A 255 -18.95 -19.24 9.75
C ALA A 255 -17.43 -19.25 9.93
N ILE A 256 -16.81 -20.42 9.81
CA ILE A 256 -15.35 -20.58 9.82
C ILE A 256 -14.89 -20.74 8.38
N TYR A 257 -14.28 -19.69 7.83
CA TYR A 257 -13.75 -19.66 6.48
C TYR A 257 -12.41 -20.40 6.36
N PRO A 258 -12.03 -20.87 5.16
CA PRO A 258 -10.73 -21.50 4.94
C PRO A 258 -9.54 -20.62 5.34
N ALA A 259 -8.52 -21.24 5.91
CA ALA A 259 -7.28 -20.59 6.35
C ALA A 259 -6.28 -20.30 5.21
N SER A 260 -6.67 -20.55 3.97
CA SER A 260 -5.92 -20.18 2.77
C SER A 260 -6.90 -19.75 1.67
N HIS A 261 -6.45 -18.88 0.76
CA HIS A 261 -7.22 -18.51 -0.44
C HIS A 261 -7.08 -19.51 -1.59
N TYR A 262 -6.15 -20.47 -1.51
CA TYR A 262 -5.95 -21.50 -2.54
C TYR A 262 -6.29 -22.89 -2.00
N VAL A 263 -7.52 -23.05 -1.50
CA VAL A 263 -8.02 -24.34 -1.02
C VAL A 263 -8.86 -24.98 -2.10
N THR A 264 -8.69 -26.29 -2.29
CA THR A 264 -9.49 -27.10 -3.21
C THR A 264 -9.91 -28.41 -2.54
N SER A 265 -10.93 -29.07 -3.08
CA SER A 265 -11.39 -30.36 -2.58
C SER A 265 -10.40 -31.47 -2.92
N ARG A 266 -10.42 -32.58 -2.17
CA ARG A 266 -9.57 -33.75 -2.47
C ARG A 266 -9.85 -34.34 -3.85
N GLU A 267 -11.11 -34.35 -4.27
CA GLU A 267 -11.53 -34.81 -5.59
C GLU A 267 -10.94 -33.92 -6.70
N ASN A 268 -11.02 -32.60 -6.53
CA ASN A 268 -10.42 -31.65 -7.48
C ASN A 268 -8.89 -31.74 -7.50
N MET A 269 -8.25 -32.00 -6.36
CA MET A 269 -6.80 -32.22 -6.30
C MET A 269 -6.40 -33.44 -7.13
N LEU A 270 -7.08 -34.59 -6.98
CA LEU A 270 -6.77 -35.81 -7.74
C LEU A 270 -6.96 -35.61 -9.25
N ARG A 271 -8.04 -34.93 -9.67
CA ARG A 271 -8.24 -34.54 -11.07
C ARG A 271 -7.08 -33.66 -11.56
N SER A 272 -6.72 -32.65 -10.77
CA SER A 272 -5.68 -31.69 -11.15
C SER A 272 -4.32 -32.34 -11.32
N VAL A 273 -3.98 -33.33 -10.47
CA VAL A 273 -2.75 -34.11 -10.61
C VAL A 273 -2.71 -34.83 -11.96
N ALA A 274 -3.79 -35.51 -12.35
CA ALA A 274 -3.86 -36.18 -13.65
C ALA A 274 -3.75 -35.20 -14.83
N ASP A 275 -4.38 -34.02 -14.72
CA ASP A 275 -4.30 -32.97 -15.75
C ASP A 275 -2.86 -32.41 -15.88
N ILE A 276 -2.15 -32.26 -14.76
CA ILE A 276 -0.74 -31.81 -14.71
C ILE A 276 0.19 -32.85 -15.31
N GLU A 277 -0.01 -34.14 -14.99
CA GLU A 277 0.77 -35.24 -15.57
C GLU A 277 0.62 -35.28 -17.09
N ALA A 278 -0.61 -35.14 -17.60
CA ALA A 278 -0.87 -35.10 -19.03
C ALA A 278 -0.18 -33.90 -19.72
N GLU A 279 -0.23 -32.70 -19.11
CA GLU A 279 0.48 -31.53 -19.64
C GLU A 279 2.01 -31.74 -19.62
N LEU A 280 2.53 -32.34 -18.56
CA LEU A 280 3.95 -32.65 -18.43
C LEU A 280 4.42 -33.57 -19.56
N GLU A 281 3.70 -34.65 -19.85
CA GLU A 281 4.06 -35.59 -20.92
C GLU A 281 4.17 -34.89 -22.28
N VAL A 282 3.18 -34.05 -22.61
CA VAL A 282 3.16 -33.27 -23.87
C VAL A 282 4.36 -32.32 -23.93
N GLN A 283 4.64 -31.60 -22.84
CA GLN A 283 5.73 -30.63 -22.81
C GLN A 283 7.11 -31.30 -22.86
N LEU A 284 7.27 -32.46 -22.21
CA LEU A 284 8.52 -33.23 -22.27
C LEU A 284 8.78 -33.76 -23.68
N ALA A 285 7.75 -34.24 -24.39
CA ALA A 285 7.87 -34.67 -25.77
C ALA A 285 8.32 -33.50 -26.68
N ALA A 286 7.72 -32.32 -26.50
CA ALA A 286 8.09 -31.12 -27.25
C ALA A 286 9.54 -30.67 -26.97
N PHE A 287 10.01 -30.72 -25.73
CA PHE A 287 11.41 -30.39 -25.44
C PHE A 287 12.38 -31.41 -26.04
N LYS A 288 12.10 -32.71 -25.88
CA LYS A 288 12.94 -33.78 -26.43
C LYS A 288 13.02 -33.72 -27.96
N SER A 289 11.91 -33.45 -28.65
CA SER A 289 11.90 -33.32 -30.12
C SER A 289 12.67 -32.10 -30.63
N ASN A 290 12.81 -31.05 -29.81
CA ASN A 290 13.57 -29.84 -30.14
C ASN A 290 15.01 -29.87 -29.61
N GLY A 291 15.51 -31.02 -29.12
CA GLY A 291 16.87 -31.16 -28.59
C GLY A 291 17.12 -30.48 -27.23
N LYS A 292 16.06 -30.00 -26.55
CA LYS A 292 16.10 -29.34 -25.24
C LYS A 292 16.10 -30.36 -24.08
N LEU A 293 17.15 -31.19 -24.02
CA LEU A 293 17.21 -32.33 -23.09
C LEU A 293 17.36 -31.90 -21.63
N VAL A 294 18.10 -30.81 -21.37
CA VAL A 294 18.33 -30.30 -20.00
C VAL A 294 17.05 -29.70 -19.44
N GLU A 295 16.33 -28.93 -20.25
CA GLU A 295 15.03 -28.35 -19.90
C GLU A 295 13.98 -29.43 -19.65
N ALA A 296 13.96 -30.49 -20.47
CA ALA A 296 13.09 -31.64 -20.24
C ALA A 296 13.38 -32.32 -18.90
N GLN A 297 14.65 -32.63 -18.62
CA GLN A 297 15.05 -33.27 -17.36
C GLN A 297 14.70 -32.40 -16.15
N ARG A 298 14.97 -31.09 -16.22
CA ARG A 298 14.65 -30.12 -15.17
C ARG A 298 13.15 -30.05 -14.89
N LEU A 299 12.34 -29.94 -15.94
CA LEU A 299 10.89 -29.85 -15.84
C LEU A 299 10.30 -31.13 -15.23
N GLU A 300 10.78 -32.30 -15.67
CA GLU A 300 10.33 -33.60 -15.18
C GLU A 300 10.60 -33.77 -13.69
N GLN A 301 11.84 -33.53 -13.25
CA GLN A 301 12.23 -33.68 -11.84
C GLN A 301 11.39 -32.79 -10.92
N ARG A 302 11.26 -31.51 -11.27
CA ARG A 302 10.53 -30.56 -10.45
C ARG A 302 9.03 -30.86 -10.42
N THR A 303 8.43 -31.12 -11.57
CA THR A 303 6.97 -31.33 -11.64
C THR A 303 6.57 -32.60 -10.91
N LYS A 304 7.35 -33.69 -11.03
CA LYS A 304 7.07 -34.95 -10.30
C LYS A 304 7.16 -34.76 -8.78
N TYR A 305 8.17 -34.03 -8.31
CA TYR A 305 8.27 -33.70 -6.88
C TYR A 305 7.07 -32.88 -6.40
N ASP A 306 6.67 -31.85 -7.15
CA ASP A 306 5.50 -31.03 -6.81
C ASP A 306 4.21 -31.89 -6.78
N LEU A 307 4.05 -32.84 -7.71
CA LEU A 307 2.92 -33.77 -7.76
C LEU A 307 2.88 -34.75 -6.58
N GLU A 308 4.02 -35.33 -6.18
CA GLU A 308 4.13 -36.19 -5.00
C GLU A 308 3.69 -35.43 -3.74
N MET A 309 4.16 -34.19 -3.58
CA MET A 309 3.77 -33.33 -2.46
C MET A 309 2.27 -33.00 -2.47
N MET A 310 1.67 -32.73 -3.64
CA MET A 310 0.23 -32.50 -3.75
C MET A 310 -0.59 -33.74 -3.35
N GLN A 311 -0.15 -34.94 -3.70
CA GLN A 311 -0.87 -36.18 -3.38
C GLN A 311 -0.80 -36.54 -1.90
N GLU A 312 0.38 -36.39 -1.28
CA GLU A 312 0.61 -36.76 0.13
C GLU A 312 0.13 -35.69 1.11
N MET A 313 0.44 -34.42 0.82
CA MET A 313 0.20 -33.30 1.75
C MET A 313 -0.99 -32.42 1.36
N GLY A 314 -1.55 -32.60 0.16
CA GLY A 314 -2.59 -31.70 -0.37
C GLY A 314 -2.07 -30.30 -0.73
N TYR A 315 -0.74 -30.11 -0.74
CA TYR A 315 -0.07 -28.83 -0.98
C TYR A 315 1.38 -29.04 -1.44
N CYS A 316 1.90 -28.13 -2.25
CA CYS A 316 3.32 -28.06 -2.61
C CYS A 316 3.83 -26.60 -2.57
N SER A 317 5.14 -26.41 -2.48
CA SER A 317 5.72 -25.08 -2.59
C SER A 317 5.50 -24.52 -4.00
N GLY A 318 4.96 -23.30 -4.12
CA GLY A 318 4.67 -22.72 -5.42
C GLY A 318 3.41 -23.29 -6.08
N ILE A 319 2.48 -23.84 -5.30
CA ILE A 319 1.21 -24.42 -5.78
C ILE A 319 0.41 -23.45 -6.67
N GLU A 320 0.59 -22.13 -6.50
CA GLU A 320 -0.06 -21.12 -7.32
C GLU A 320 0.24 -21.28 -8.82
N ASN A 321 1.40 -21.85 -9.18
CA ASN A 321 1.77 -22.10 -10.58
C ASN A 321 0.88 -23.16 -11.26
N TYR A 322 0.14 -23.93 -10.46
CA TYR A 322 -0.81 -24.93 -10.92
C TYR A 322 -2.28 -24.46 -10.78
N SER A 323 -2.50 -23.20 -10.41
CA SER A 323 -3.83 -22.64 -10.11
C SER A 323 -4.89 -22.88 -11.18
N ARG A 324 -4.53 -22.85 -12.48
CA ARG A 324 -5.48 -23.20 -13.55
C ARG A 324 -5.99 -24.64 -13.43
N HIS A 325 -5.09 -25.59 -13.25
CA HIS A 325 -5.45 -27.00 -13.08
C HIS A 325 -6.32 -27.19 -11.84
N LEU A 326 -5.91 -26.61 -10.71
CA LEU A 326 -6.64 -26.65 -9.44
C LEU A 326 -8.07 -26.14 -9.55
N THR A 327 -8.29 -25.10 -10.37
CA THR A 327 -9.61 -24.49 -10.59
C THR A 327 -10.39 -25.11 -11.75
N GLY A 328 -9.81 -26.06 -12.48
CA GLY A 328 -10.47 -26.72 -13.63
C GLY A 328 -10.77 -25.79 -14.80
N ARG A 329 -10.06 -24.66 -14.88
CA ARG A 329 -10.24 -23.66 -15.95
C ARG A 329 -9.55 -24.09 -17.24
N ASN A 330 -10.06 -23.62 -18.37
CA ASN A 330 -9.41 -23.87 -19.66
C ASN A 330 -8.12 -23.02 -19.80
N PRO A 331 -7.14 -23.47 -20.62
CA PRO A 331 -5.94 -22.68 -20.91
C PRO A 331 -6.28 -21.27 -21.41
N GLY A 332 -5.59 -20.25 -20.89
CA GLY A 332 -5.81 -18.85 -21.24
C GLY A 332 -6.98 -18.16 -20.53
N GLU A 333 -7.88 -18.89 -19.88
CA GLU A 333 -8.98 -18.28 -19.13
C GLU A 333 -8.47 -17.36 -18.01
N SER A 334 -9.23 -16.31 -17.72
CA SER A 334 -8.89 -15.33 -16.70
C SER A 334 -8.93 -15.95 -15.29
N PRO A 335 -7.97 -15.66 -14.41
CA PRO A 335 -7.99 -16.11 -13.02
C PRO A 335 -9.16 -15.48 -12.25
N TYR A 336 -9.58 -16.14 -11.17
CA TYR A 336 -10.40 -15.51 -10.14
C TYR A 336 -9.55 -14.54 -9.33
N THR A 337 -10.12 -13.42 -8.93
CA THR A 337 -9.44 -12.33 -8.23
C THR A 337 -10.37 -11.76 -7.17
N LEU A 338 -9.90 -10.77 -6.38
CA LEU A 338 -10.76 -10.11 -5.39
C LEU A 338 -12.03 -9.51 -6.03
N ILE A 339 -11.95 -9.05 -7.27
CA ILE A 339 -13.09 -8.45 -7.99
C ILE A 339 -14.24 -9.44 -8.17
N ASP A 340 -13.91 -10.73 -8.30
CA ASP A 340 -14.89 -11.80 -8.47
C ASP A 340 -15.59 -12.17 -7.16
N TYR A 341 -15.06 -11.76 -6.00
CA TYR A 341 -15.67 -11.96 -4.67
C TYR A 341 -16.72 -10.87 -4.36
N PHE A 342 -16.60 -9.69 -4.97
CA PHE A 342 -17.60 -8.63 -4.84
C PHE A 342 -18.92 -9.04 -5.50
N PRO A 343 -20.09 -8.58 -5.01
CA PRO A 343 -21.35 -8.76 -5.72
C PRO A 343 -21.37 -8.05 -7.09
N GLU A 344 -22.41 -8.28 -7.88
CA GLU A 344 -22.49 -7.71 -9.24
C GLU A 344 -22.62 -6.18 -9.22
N ASP A 345 -23.31 -5.63 -8.23
CA ASP A 345 -23.69 -4.21 -8.18
C ASP A 345 -22.67 -3.30 -7.47
N PHE A 346 -21.46 -3.79 -7.22
CA PHE A 346 -20.38 -3.08 -6.54
C PHE A 346 -19.86 -1.82 -7.28
N LEU A 347 -19.15 -0.98 -6.56
CA LEU A 347 -18.49 0.23 -7.08
C LEU A 347 -16.97 0.09 -7.02
N ILE A 348 -16.27 0.55 -8.06
CA ILE A 348 -14.81 0.71 -8.04
C ILE A 348 -14.47 2.21 -7.92
N VAL A 349 -13.55 2.54 -7.05
CA VAL A 349 -12.91 3.86 -6.99
C VAL A 349 -11.42 3.67 -7.27
N ILE A 350 -10.89 4.38 -8.25
CA ILE A 350 -9.44 4.38 -8.50
C ILE A 350 -8.87 5.72 -8.07
N ASP A 351 -8.09 5.69 -6.99
CA ASP A 351 -7.38 6.87 -6.50
C ASP A 351 -6.08 7.09 -7.29
N GLU A 352 -5.75 8.37 -7.50
CA GLU A 352 -4.67 8.81 -8.38
C GLU A 352 -4.64 8.04 -9.73
N SER A 353 -5.79 8.04 -10.42
CA SER A 353 -6.06 7.19 -11.60
C SER A 353 -4.99 7.25 -12.69
N HIS A 354 -4.42 8.43 -12.89
CA HIS A 354 -3.38 8.69 -13.88
C HIS A 354 -2.07 7.92 -13.61
N VAL A 355 -1.82 7.47 -12.38
CA VAL A 355 -0.71 6.56 -12.03
C VAL A 355 -1.19 5.12 -11.90
N MET A 356 -2.35 4.92 -11.26
CA MET A 356 -2.87 3.60 -10.95
C MET A 356 -3.22 2.78 -12.20
N LEU A 357 -3.82 3.40 -13.22
CA LEU A 357 -4.22 2.70 -14.45
C LEU A 357 -3.02 2.21 -15.28
N PRO A 358 -1.97 3.02 -15.54
CA PRO A 358 -0.74 2.51 -16.14
C PRO A 358 -0.13 1.34 -15.36
N GLN A 359 -0.12 1.43 -14.02
CA GLN A 359 0.39 0.36 -13.17
C GLN A 359 -0.42 -0.94 -13.34
N LEU A 360 -1.76 -0.88 -13.25
CA LEU A 360 -2.65 -2.03 -13.50
C LEU A 360 -2.36 -2.69 -14.85
N ARG A 361 -2.23 -1.88 -15.91
CA ARG A 361 -1.99 -2.36 -17.28
C ARG A 361 -0.62 -3.05 -17.41
N ALA A 362 0.39 -2.58 -16.68
CA ALA A 362 1.75 -3.12 -16.74
C ALA A 362 1.93 -4.46 -16.01
N MET A 363 1.09 -4.78 -15.00
CA MET A 363 1.25 -5.97 -14.16
C MET A 363 1.30 -7.27 -14.96
N TYR A 364 0.39 -7.45 -15.93
CA TYR A 364 0.35 -8.65 -16.78
C TYR A 364 1.60 -8.78 -17.66
N ALA A 365 2.03 -7.70 -18.32
CA ALA A 365 3.18 -7.74 -19.22
C ALA A 365 4.48 -8.10 -18.47
N GLY A 366 4.68 -7.52 -17.29
CA GLY A 366 5.83 -7.84 -16.44
C GLY A 366 5.83 -9.29 -15.96
N ASP A 367 4.68 -9.79 -15.50
CA ASP A 367 4.55 -11.18 -15.06
C ASP A 367 4.75 -12.19 -16.21
N ARG A 368 4.16 -11.91 -17.39
CA ARG A 368 4.31 -12.74 -18.59
C ARG A 368 5.76 -12.83 -19.05
N ALA A 369 6.47 -11.70 -19.10
CA ALA A 369 7.87 -11.65 -19.51
C ALA A 369 8.77 -12.48 -18.57
N ARG A 370 8.55 -12.36 -17.25
CA ARG A 370 9.28 -13.15 -16.24
C ARG A 370 9.02 -14.66 -16.41
N LYS A 371 7.75 -15.05 -16.55
CA LYS A 371 7.37 -16.47 -16.70
C LYS A 371 7.83 -17.09 -18.02
N ALA A 372 7.95 -16.29 -19.09
CA ALA A 372 8.43 -16.79 -20.38
C ALA A 372 9.81 -17.43 -20.25
N SER A 373 10.74 -16.75 -19.58
CA SER A 373 12.09 -17.29 -19.33
C SER A 373 12.04 -18.61 -18.53
N LEU A 374 11.18 -18.71 -17.50
CA LEU A 374 11.05 -19.94 -16.71
C LEU A 374 10.51 -21.11 -17.53
N VAL A 375 9.44 -20.88 -18.32
CA VAL A 375 8.81 -21.92 -19.13
C VAL A 375 9.73 -22.36 -20.27
N GLU A 376 10.33 -21.43 -20.99
CA GLU A 376 11.21 -21.73 -22.13
C GLU A 376 12.45 -22.53 -21.76
N ASN A 377 12.87 -22.44 -20.49
CA ASN A 377 14.03 -23.13 -19.91
C ASN A 377 13.63 -24.26 -18.95
N GLY A 378 12.38 -24.75 -19.01
CA GLY A 378 11.97 -25.96 -18.30
C GLY A 378 11.93 -25.87 -16.77
N PHE A 379 11.78 -24.67 -16.19
CA PHE A 379 11.57 -24.51 -14.74
C PHE A 379 10.10 -24.64 -14.33
N ARG A 380 9.17 -24.37 -15.25
CA ARG A 380 7.71 -24.43 -15.04
C ARG A 380 6.98 -24.90 -16.30
N LEU A 381 5.80 -25.50 -16.11
CA LEU A 381 4.89 -25.87 -17.20
C LEU A 381 4.28 -24.63 -17.88
N PRO A 382 3.81 -24.75 -19.15
CA PRO A 382 3.10 -23.67 -19.82
C PRO A 382 1.87 -23.15 -19.05
N SER A 383 1.17 -24.02 -18.32
CA SER A 383 0.07 -23.64 -17.42
C SER A 383 0.42 -22.62 -16.36
N ALA A 384 1.70 -22.46 -16.00
CA ALA A 384 2.13 -21.41 -15.09
C ALA A 384 1.83 -20.01 -15.63
N PHE A 385 1.70 -19.83 -16.95
CA PHE A 385 1.24 -18.57 -17.54
C PHE A 385 -0.19 -18.19 -17.16
N ASP A 386 -1.03 -19.16 -16.82
CA ASP A 386 -2.43 -18.96 -16.44
C ASP A 386 -2.58 -18.60 -14.95
N ASN A 387 -1.50 -18.73 -14.17
CA ASN A 387 -1.34 -18.05 -12.88
C ASN A 387 -0.80 -16.64 -13.12
N ARG A 388 -1.66 -15.65 -13.30
CA ARG A 388 -1.27 -14.30 -13.70
C ARG A 388 -2.16 -13.25 -13.05
N PRO A 389 -1.80 -11.97 -13.06
CA PRO A 389 -2.79 -10.93 -12.85
C PRO A 389 -3.75 -10.83 -14.06
N LEU A 390 -4.88 -10.16 -13.87
CA LEU A 390 -5.77 -9.80 -14.98
C LEU A 390 -5.03 -8.92 -15.99
N THR A 391 -5.33 -9.13 -17.26
CA THR A 391 -5.08 -8.15 -18.30
C THR A 391 -5.99 -6.94 -18.09
N PHE A 392 -5.63 -5.81 -18.68
CA PHE A 392 -6.45 -4.60 -18.57
C PHE A 392 -7.84 -4.76 -19.20
N LEU A 393 -7.97 -5.58 -20.24
CA LEU A 393 -9.26 -5.87 -20.86
C LEU A 393 -10.15 -6.69 -19.92
N GLU A 394 -9.62 -7.76 -19.33
CA GLU A 394 -10.34 -8.59 -18.36
C GLU A 394 -10.75 -7.80 -17.09
N PHE A 395 -9.92 -6.84 -16.67
CA PHE A 395 -10.31 -5.88 -15.62
C PHE A 395 -11.49 -5.02 -16.08
N SER A 396 -11.41 -4.45 -17.29
CA SER A 396 -12.43 -3.54 -17.85
C SER A 396 -13.79 -4.21 -18.07
N GLU A 397 -13.79 -5.51 -18.37
CA GLU A 397 -14.98 -6.36 -18.49
C GLU A 397 -15.68 -6.59 -17.14
N ARG A 398 -14.91 -6.62 -16.03
CA ARG A 398 -15.44 -6.81 -14.67
C ARG A 398 -15.93 -5.53 -14.00
N ILE A 399 -15.73 -4.36 -14.63
CA ILE A 399 -16.21 -3.09 -14.12
C ILE A 399 -17.74 -3.06 -14.23
N ASN A 400 -18.43 -3.02 -13.10
CA ASN A 400 -19.83 -2.62 -13.03
C ASN A 400 -19.95 -1.09 -13.16
N GLN A 401 -19.45 -0.35 -12.17
CA GLN A 401 -19.35 1.11 -12.20
C GLN A 401 -18.02 1.55 -11.59
N ILE A 402 -17.41 2.60 -12.14
CA ILE A 402 -16.10 3.09 -11.72
C ILE A 402 -16.06 4.62 -11.62
N VAL A 403 -15.40 5.12 -10.56
CA VAL A 403 -15.07 6.54 -10.40
C VAL A 403 -13.54 6.69 -10.40
N TYR A 404 -13.02 7.42 -11.38
CA TYR A 404 -11.62 7.79 -11.46
C TYR A 404 -11.39 9.08 -10.66
N VAL A 405 -10.49 9.04 -9.69
CA VAL A 405 -10.18 10.18 -8.82
C VAL A 405 -8.79 10.67 -9.16
N SER A 406 -8.68 11.92 -9.64
CA SER A 406 -7.40 12.51 -10.02
C SER A 406 -7.48 14.03 -10.11
N ALA A 407 -6.38 14.71 -9.78
CA ALA A 407 -6.21 16.14 -10.09
C ALA A 407 -5.84 16.38 -11.57
N THR A 408 -5.38 15.33 -12.24
CA THR A 408 -4.76 15.32 -13.57
C THR A 408 -5.14 14.01 -14.29
N PRO A 409 -6.43 13.75 -14.56
CA PRO A 409 -6.86 12.53 -15.25
C PRO A 409 -6.22 12.45 -16.64
N SER A 410 -5.85 11.24 -17.07
CA SER A 410 -5.28 11.05 -18.40
C SER A 410 -6.38 10.95 -19.47
N ALA A 411 -5.97 10.86 -20.73
CA ALA A 411 -6.89 10.78 -21.87
C ALA A 411 -7.81 9.55 -21.82
N TYR A 412 -7.37 8.44 -21.21
CA TYR A 412 -8.20 7.24 -21.08
C TYR A 412 -9.40 7.51 -20.16
N GLU A 413 -9.17 8.05 -18.97
CA GLU A 413 -10.24 8.34 -18.02
C GLU A 413 -11.25 9.34 -18.58
N LEU A 414 -10.76 10.39 -19.23
CA LEU A 414 -11.61 11.40 -19.87
C LEU A 414 -12.38 10.84 -21.08
N GLY A 415 -11.80 9.91 -21.82
CA GLY A 415 -12.44 9.27 -22.97
C GLY A 415 -13.55 8.27 -22.58
N GLU A 416 -13.39 7.58 -21.45
CA GLU A 416 -14.38 6.63 -20.95
C GLU A 416 -15.48 7.29 -20.10
N ALA A 417 -15.19 8.43 -19.47
CA ALA A 417 -16.10 9.06 -18.53
C ALA A 417 -17.35 9.63 -19.22
N SER A 418 -18.52 9.23 -18.75
CA SER A 418 -19.80 9.84 -19.14
C SER A 418 -19.93 11.27 -18.61
N GLN A 419 -19.24 11.59 -17.51
CA GLN A 419 -19.19 12.92 -16.95
C GLN A 419 -17.97 13.15 -16.06
N VAL A 420 -17.62 14.43 -15.93
CA VAL A 420 -16.56 14.94 -15.05
C VAL A 420 -17.20 15.79 -13.94
N ALA A 421 -17.06 15.35 -12.69
CA ALA A 421 -17.36 16.13 -11.50
C ALA A 421 -16.11 16.92 -11.08
N GLN A 422 -16.17 18.25 -11.20
CA GLN A 422 -15.07 19.13 -10.79
C GLN A 422 -15.13 19.40 -9.29
N GLN A 423 -13.98 19.35 -8.62
CA GLN A 423 -13.82 19.72 -7.22
C GLN A 423 -12.49 20.47 -6.99
N VAL A 424 -12.53 21.79 -7.11
CA VAL A 424 -11.37 22.70 -7.01
C VAL A 424 -11.43 23.59 -5.77
N ILE A 425 -12.58 23.76 -5.13
CA ILE A 425 -12.71 24.61 -3.94
C ILE A 425 -12.24 23.85 -2.70
N ARG A 426 -11.37 24.47 -1.90
CA ARG A 426 -10.90 23.91 -0.62
C ARG A 426 -11.81 24.37 0.51
N PRO A 427 -12.18 23.52 1.48
CA PRO A 427 -13.03 23.91 2.61
C PRO A 427 -12.50 25.10 3.42
N THR A 428 -11.18 25.29 3.48
CA THR A 428 -10.54 26.41 4.21
C THR A 428 -10.33 27.67 3.36
N GLY A 429 -10.87 27.71 2.14
CA GLY A 429 -10.67 28.81 1.20
C GLY A 429 -9.25 28.92 0.62
N LEU A 430 -8.37 27.95 0.89
CA LEU A 430 -7.02 27.95 0.32
C LEU A 430 -7.05 27.91 -1.21
N ILE A 431 -6.22 28.75 -1.83
CA ILE A 431 -6.15 28.92 -3.28
C ILE A 431 -4.92 28.22 -3.86
N ASP A 432 -4.96 27.89 -5.15
CA ASP A 432 -3.82 27.41 -5.91
C ASP A 432 -2.72 28.50 -5.94
N PRO A 433 -1.43 28.14 -5.82
CA PRO A 433 -0.34 29.08 -5.59
C PRO A 433 -0.02 29.91 -6.84
N GLU A 434 0.60 31.08 -6.64
CA GLU A 434 1.15 31.87 -7.74
C GLU A 434 2.36 31.15 -8.36
N VAL A 435 2.43 31.11 -9.69
CA VAL A 435 3.55 30.50 -10.43
C VAL A 435 4.35 31.59 -11.13
N GLU A 436 5.64 31.65 -10.82
CA GLU A 436 6.59 32.57 -11.47
C GLU A 436 7.62 31.78 -12.28
N VAL A 437 7.93 32.25 -13.50
CA VAL A 437 9.00 31.68 -14.33
C VAL A 437 10.22 32.60 -14.28
N ARG A 438 11.38 32.07 -13.87
CA ARG A 438 12.65 32.80 -13.79
C ARG A 438 13.72 32.15 -14.68
N PRO A 439 14.68 32.93 -15.24
CA PRO A 439 15.76 32.38 -16.07
C PRO A 439 16.64 31.38 -15.33
N ILE A 440 17.24 30.42 -16.06
CA ILE A 440 18.20 29.47 -15.47
C ILE A 440 19.49 30.18 -15.04
N LYS A 441 19.85 31.27 -15.74
CA LYS A 441 21.03 32.07 -15.41
C LYS A 441 20.85 32.74 -14.04
N GLY A 442 21.74 32.41 -13.10
CA GLY A 442 21.69 32.95 -11.73
C GLY A 442 20.73 32.20 -10.80
N GLN A 443 20.13 31.09 -11.23
CA GLN A 443 19.10 30.38 -10.47
C GLN A 443 19.53 29.95 -9.06
N MET A 444 20.82 29.64 -8.84
CA MET A 444 21.30 29.18 -7.54
C MET A 444 21.32 30.29 -6.50
N ASP A 445 21.75 31.50 -6.90
CA ASP A 445 21.80 32.66 -6.01
C ASP A 445 20.38 33.15 -5.70
N ASP A 446 19.52 33.18 -6.71
CA ASP A 446 18.09 33.51 -6.57
C ASP A 446 17.38 32.55 -5.62
N LEU A 447 17.54 31.24 -5.84
CA LEU A 447 16.97 30.20 -4.99
C LEU A 447 17.47 30.30 -3.55
N LEU A 448 18.76 30.56 -3.34
CA LEU A 448 19.32 30.75 -2.00
C LEU A 448 18.72 31.97 -1.30
N GLY A 449 18.50 33.06 -2.03
CA GLY A 449 17.81 34.25 -1.52
C GLY A 449 16.38 33.92 -1.08
N GLU A 450 15.61 33.26 -1.93
CA GLU A 450 14.23 32.85 -1.63
C GLU A 450 14.16 31.90 -0.44
N ILE A 451 15.07 30.92 -0.36
CA ILE A 451 15.18 30.01 0.80
C ILE A 451 15.40 30.80 2.09
N LYS A 452 16.35 31.75 2.10
CA LYS A 452 16.65 32.54 3.31
C LYS A 452 15.45 33.36 3.77
N ILE A 453 14.65 33.89 2.84
CA ILE A 453 13.39 34.59 3.17
C ILE A 453 12.41 33.63 3.86
N ARG A 454 12.23 32.42 3.33
CA ARG A 454 11.32 31.42 3.93
C ARG A 454 11.81 30.92 5.29
N VAL A 455 13.10 30.66 5.43
CA VAL A 455 13.72 30.26 6.71
C VAL A 455 13.51 31.34 7.79
N ALA A 456 13.67 32.62 7.44
CA ALA A 456 13.43 33.72 8.37
C ALA A 456 11.97 33.82 8.83
N ALA A 457 11.02 33.38 8.00
CA ALA A 457 9.60 33.29 8.33
C ALA A 457 9.21 31.97 9.03
N ASN A 458 10.16 31.09 9.34
CA ASN A 458 9.93 29.72 9.83
C ASN A 458 9.02 28.89 8.89
N GLU A 459 9.15 29.11 7.59
CA GLU A 459 8.46 28.36 6.55
C GLU A 459 9.39 27.27 5.95
N ARG A 460 8.85 26.36 5.12
CA ARG A 460 9.61 25.26 4.50
C ARG A 460 9.64 25.38 2.97
N VAL A 461 10.69 24.83 2.38
CA VAL A 461 10.91 24.84 0.92
C VAL A 461 11.04 23.43 0.37
N LEU A 462 10.36 23.16 -0.74
CA LEU A 462 10.56 21.97 -1.55
C LEU A 462 11.27 22.33 -2.85
N ILE A 463 12.28 21.55 -3.22
CA ILE A 463 13.01 21.73 -4.49
C ILE A 463 12.94 20.43 -5.28
N THR A 464 12.57 20.51 -6.56
CA THR A 464 12.61 19.36 -7.46
C THR A 464 13.73 19.49 -8.50
N THR A 465 14.57 18.46 -8.60
CA THR A 465 15.64 18.34 -9.59
C THR A 465 15.35 17.19 -10.57
N LEU A 466 16.19 17.03 -11.59
CA LEU A 466 16.04 15.96 -12.59
C LEU A 466 16.82 14.68 -12.26
N THR A 467 17.90 14.79 -11.49
CA THR A 467 18.81 13.66 -11.24
C THR A 467 19.21 13.55 -9.77
N LYS A 468 19.52 12.32 -9.34
CA LYS A 468 20.04 12.02 -8.00
C LYS A 468 21.30 12.81 -7.69
N LYS A 469 22.25 12.81 -8.62
CA LYS A 469 23.51 13.55 -8.50
C LYS A 469 23.28 15.05 -8.32
N MET A 470 22.30 15.64 -9.03
CA MET A 470 21.98 17.06 -8.86
C MET A 470 21.34 17.35 -7.49
N ALA A 471 20.47 16.46 -7.00
CA ALA A 471 19.89 16.59 -5.66
C ALA A 471 20.96 16.52 -4.56
N GLU A 472 21.91 15.59 -4.69
CA GLU A 472 23.04 15.43 -3.77
C GLU A 472 23.96 16.65 -3.79
N ASN A 473 24.42 17.06 -4.98
CA ASN A 473 25.29 18.23 -5.14
C ASN A 473 24.64 19.51 -4.61
N LEU A 474 23.35 19.72 -4.90
CA LEU A 474 22.63 20.90 -4.41
C LEU A 474 22.46 20.87 -2.89
N THR A 475 22.26 19.69 -2.31
CA THR A 475 22.20 19.52 -0.85
C THR A 475 23.54 19.90 -0.21
N GLU A 476 24.66 19.45 -0.78
CA GLU A 476 25.99 19.80 -0.30
C GLU A 476 26.25 21.31 -0.38
N PHE A 477 25.97 21.92 -1.53
CA PHE A 477 26.08 23.36 -1.73
C PHE A 477 25.26 24.16 -0.70
N LEU A 478 23.98 23.80 -0.50
CA LEU A 478 23.12 24.50 0.46
C LEU A 478 23.60 24.30 1.92
N LYS A 479 24.16 23.13 2.26
CA LYS A 479 24.79 22.89 3.57
C LYS A 479 26.02 23.78 3.78
N GLU A 480 26.87 23.93 2.78
CA GLU A 480 28.04 24.83 2.84
C GLU A 480 27.63 26.28 3.04
N MET A 481 26.49 26.69 2.49
CA MET A 481 25.89 28.01 2.67
C MET A 481 25.11 28.16 4.00
N GLY A 482 25.14 27.16 4.87
CA GLY A 482 24.54 27.19 6.21
C GLY A 482 23.04 26.88 6.27
N ILE A 483 22.44 26.34 5.21
CA ILE A 483 21.03 25.95 5.18
C ILE A 483 20.86 24.53 5.74
N ARG A 484 19.84 24.33 6.57
CA ARG A 484 19.45 23.00 7.05
C ARG A 484 18.64 22.30 5.96
N VAL A 485 19.28 21.35 5.27
CA VAL A 485 18.71 20.70 4.09
C VAL A 485 18.92 19.19 4.10
N ARG A 486 17.95 18.45 3.56
CA ARG A 486 18.08 17.02 3.23
C ARG A 486 17.57 16.76 1.80
N TYR A 487 17.98 15.62 1.23
CA TYR A 487 17.45 15.13 -0.04
C TYR A 487 16.57 13.89 0.15
N LEU A 488 15.74 13.59 -0.85
CA LEU A 488 14.90 12.41 -0.95
C LEU A 488 14.92 11.81 -2.36
N HIS A 489 15.43 10.57 -2.50
CA HIS A 489 15.47 9.81 -3.75
C HIS A 489 15.04 8.35 -3.57
N SER A 490 14.93 7.59 -4.67
CA SER A 490 14.39 6.22 -4.72
C SER A 490 15.03 5.22 -3.76
N ASP A 491 16.32 5.35 -3.47
CA ASP A 491 17.04 4.33 -2.68
C ASP A 491 16.87 4.49 -1.16
N ILE A 492 16.15 5.54 -0.71
CA ILE A 492 15.83 5.72 0.70
C ILE A 492 14.66 4.80 1.06
N VAL A 493 14.86 3.99 2.10
CA VAL A 493 13.86 3.03 2.57
C VAL A 493 12.60 3.76 3.07
N THR A 494 11.42 3.19 2.83
CA THR A 494 10.12 3.82 3.13
C THR A 494 9.99 4.35 4.57
N ILE A 495 10.58 3.65 5.55
CA ILE A 495 10.57 4.08 6.96
C ILE A 495 11.35 5.39 7.14
N GLU A 496 12.56 5.45 6.60
CA GLU A 496 13.42 6.65 6.66
C GLU A 496 12.78 7.83 5.92
N ARG A 497 12.05 7.57 4.82
CA ARG A 497 11.26 8.61 4.15
C ARG A 497 10.24 9.26 5.09
N GLY A 498 9.53 8.46 5.89
CA GLY A 498 8.56 8.97 6.87
C GLY A 498 9.21 9.87 7.92
N GLU A 499 10.39 9.49 8.41
CA GLU A 499 11.18 10.28 9.36
C GLU A 499 11.64 11.62 8.76
N ILE A 500 12.16 11.61 7.53
CA ILE A 500 12.60 12.84 6.83
C ILE A 500 11.44 13.83 6.69
N ILE A 501 10.26 13.35 6.30
CA ILE A 501 9.07 14.20 6.15
C ILE A 501 8.65 14.78 7.49
N ARG A 502 8.61 13.97 8.56
CA ARG A 502 8.30 14.42 9.92
C ARG A 502 9.30 15.49 10.38
N ASP A 503 10.59 15.25 10.17
CA ASP A 503 11.66 16.15 10.58
C ASP A 503 11.61 17.50 9.84
N LEU A 504 11.17 17.52 8.57
CA LEU A 504 10.88 18.76 7.84
C LEU A 504 9.74 19.54 8.52
N ARG A 505 8.63 18.86 8.85
CA ARG A 505 7.47 19.47 9.53
C ARG A 505 7.84 20.00 10.91
N ALA A 506 8.62 19.23 11.66
CA ALA A 506 9.11 19.60 12.99
C ALA A 506 10.15 20.74 12.95
N GLY A 507 10.64 21.13 11.76
CA GLY A 507 11.64 22.18 11.62
C GLY A 507 13.05 21.78 12.05
N VAL A 508 13.35 20.47 12.05
CA VAL A 508 14.72 19.96 12.20
C VAL A 508 15.58 20.46 11.04
N PHE A 509 14.99 20.53 9.85
CA PHE A 509 15.57 21.17 8.68
C PHE A 509 14.49 21.93 7.89
N ASP A 510 14.91 22.84 7.00
CA ASP A 510 14.03 23.82 6.36
C ASP A 510 13.74 23.50 4.89
N VAL A 511 14.67 22.79 4.23
CA VAL A 511 14.63 22.54 2.78
C VAL A 511 14.70 21.04 2.48
N LEU A 512 13.79 20.55 1.65
CA LEU A 512 13.81 19.18 1.14
C LEU A 512 13.98 19.18 -0.38
N ILE A 513 15.03 18.50 -0.85
CA ILE A 513 15.32 18.36 -2.28
C ILE A 513 14.91 16.97 -2.74
N GLY A 514 14.11 16.87 -3.78
CA GLY A 514 13.71 15.58 -4.34
C GLY A 514 13.72 15.55 -5.85
N ILE A 515 13.40 14.39 -6.41
CA ILE A 515 13.26 14.20 -7.86
C ILE A 515 11.78 13.96 -8.18
N ASN A 516 11.30 12.76 -7.88
CA ASN A 516 9.93 12.32 -8.13
C ASN A 516 9.10 12.17 -6.84
N LEU A 517 9.76 11.87 -5.71
CA LEU A 517 9.11 11.47 -4.45
C LEU A 517 8.40 12.62 -3.71
N LEU A 518 8.46 13.84 -4.24
CA LEU A 518 7.72 14.99 -3.73
C LEU A 518 6.31 15.12 -4.32
N ARG A 519 5.92 14.18 -5.20
CA ARG A 519 4.66 14.28 -5.97
C ARG A 519 3.42 13.73 -5.30
N GLU A 520 3.54 12.87 -4.31
CA GLU A 520 2.41 12.02 -3.86
C GLU A 520 2.38 11.90 -2.34
N GLY A 521 1.19 11.96 -1.75
CA GLY A 521 0.97 11.66 -0.32
C GLY A 521 1.63 12.59 0.70
N LEU A 522 2.31 13.67 0.27
CA LEU A 522 2.96 14.63 1.17
C LEU A 522 2.01 15.77 1.55
N ASP A 523 1.42 15.68 2.72
CA ASP A 523 0.60 16.76 3.28
C ASP A 523 1.47 17.66 4.17
N LEU A 524 1.95 18.78 3.61
CA LEU A 524 2.92 19.67 4.24
C LEU A 524 2.41 21.13 4.28
N PRO A 525 1.54 21.49 5.24
CA PRO A 525 1.05 22.86 5.39
C PRO A 525 2.15 23.89 5.68
N GLU A 526 3.30 23.44 6.18
CA GLU A 526 4.45 24.28 6.52
C GLU A 526 5.24 24.73 5.27
N VAL A 527 4.99 24.13 4.11
CA VAL A 527 5.65 24.48 2.84
C VAL A 527 4.97 25.69 2.20
N THR A 528 5.75 26.73 1.92
CA THR A 528 5.26 27.96 1.27
C THR A 528 5.95 28.25 -0.06
N LEU A 529 7.05 27.54 -0.35
CA LEU A 529 7.75 27.66 -1.62
C LEU A 529 8.04 26.28 -2.21
N VAL A 530 7.68 26.11 -3.48
CA VAL A 530 8.12 24.99 -4.32
C VAL A 530 8.96 25.53 -5.46
N ALA A 531 10.23 25.10 -5.54
CA ALA A 531 11.12 25.45 -6.63
C ALA A 531 11.28 24.26 -7.59
N ILE A 532 11.10 24.49 -8.89
CA ILE A 532 11.24 23.50 -9.95
C ILE A 532 12.44 23.90 -10.81
N LEU A 533 13.57 23.23 -10.61
CA LEU A 533 14.76 23.45 -11.42
C LEU A 533 14.60 22.80 -12.79
N ASP A 534 15.20 23.39 -13.82
CA ASP A 534 15.17 22.85 -15.19
C ASP A 534 13.72 22.54 -15.64
N ALA A 535 12.81 23.49 -15.41
CA ALA A 535 11.38 23.30 -15.69
C ALA A 535 11.09 23.13 -17.20
N ASP A 536 11.99 23.62 -18.06
CA ASP A 536 11.90 23.51 -19.52
C ASP A 536 12.41 22.18 -20.11
N LYS A 537 12.96 21.28 -19.30
CA LYS A 537 13.42 19.97 -19.75
C LYS A 537 12.26 19.00 -19.78
N GLU A 538 11.56 18.97 -20.92
CA GLU A 538 10.45 18.03 -21.13
C GLU A 538 10.87 16.57 -20.89
N GLY A 539 9.89 15.77 -20.47
CA GLY A 539 10.06 14.37 -20.11
C GLY A 539 9.10 14.01 -18.98
N PHE A 540 9.20 12.77 -18.47
CA PHE A 540 8.32 12.30 -17.40
C PHE A 540 8.33 13.23 -16.18
N LEU A 541 9.47 13.85 -15.85
CA LEU A 541 9.55 14.68 -14.66
C LEU A 541 9.00 16.11 -14.83
N ARG A 542 8.72 16.54 -16.06
CA ARG A 542 8.26 17.90 -16.40
C ARG A 542 7.06 17.87 -17.37
N SER A 543 6.30 16.78 -17.37
CA SER A 543 4.99 16.74 -18.01
C SER A 543 4.03 17.70 -17.30
N ASP A 544 3.00 18.15 -18.01
CA ASP A 544 1.89 18.94 -17.45
C ASP A 544 1.33 18.31 -16.16
N THR A 545 1.09 17.00 -16.17
CA THR A 545 0.63 16.24 -15.01
C THR A 545 1.60 16.37 -13.82
N SER A 546 2.89 16.17 -14.07
CA SER A 546 3.93 16.25 -13.03
C SER A 546 4.09 17.65 -12.47
N LEU A 547 3.99 18.67 -13.33
CA LEU A 547 4.07 20.07 -12.94
C LEU A 547 2.87 20.45 -12.08
N ILE A 548 1.63 20.14 -12.49
CA ILE A 548 0.41 20.42 -11.72
C ILE A 548 0.48 19.77 -10.33
N GLN A 549 0.92 18.52 -10.23
CA GLN A 549 1.09 17.84 -8.94
C GLN A 549 2.15 18.49 -8.05
N THR A 550 3.26 18.92 -8.65
CA THR A 550 4.36 19.59 -7.94
C THR A 550 3.93 20.97 -7.43
N ILE A 551 3.23 21.75 -8.27
CA ILE A 551 2.60 23.03 -7.92
C ILE A 551 1.64 22.83 -6.73
N GLY A 552 0.81 21.79 -6.76
CA GLY A 552 -0.15 21.48 -5.71
C GLY A 552 0.44 21.28 -4.31
N ARG A 553 1.77 21.09 -4.18
CA ARG A 553 2.45 20.99 -2.88
C ARG A 553 2.53 22.34 -2.15
N ALA A 554 2.49 23.46 -2.87
CA ALA A 554 2.41 24.79 -2.27
C ALA A 554 0.96 25.23 -1.95
N ALA A 555 -0.07 24.49 -2.41
CA ALA A 555 -1.47 24.88 -2.26
C ALA A 555 -2.06 24.60 -0.85
N ARG A 556 -1.24 24.18 0.11
CA ARG A 556 -1.64 23.91 1.50
C ARG A 556 -1.40 25.09 2.44
N ASN A 557 -0.83 26.18 1.95
CA ASN A 557 -0.48 27.36 2.72
C ASN A 557 -0.97 28.64 2.03
N VAL A 558 -1.42 29.62 2.81
CA VAL A 558 -1.87 30.93 2.31
C VAL A 558 -0.78 31.70 1.55
N ASN A 559 0.49 31.51 1.93
CA ASN A 559 1.66 32.12 1.30
C ASN A 559 2.28 31.23 0.20
N GLY A 560 1.54 30.20 -0.25
CA GLY A 560 2.02 29.24 -1.24
C GLY A 560 2.44 29.90 -2.55
N ARG A 561 3.69 29.65 -2.96
CA ARG A 561 4.28 30.13 -4.22
C ARG A 561 5.10 29.03 -4.91
N VAL A 562 5.19 29.14 -6.23
CA VAL A 562 5.99 28.25 -7.08
C VAL A 562 6.93 29.06 -7.95
N ILE A 563 8.20 28.66 -8.00
CA ILE A 563 9.19 29.22 -8.94
C ILE A 563 9.61 28.11 -9.90
N MET A 564 9.42 28.33 -11.20
CA MET A 564 9.92 27.48 -12.27
C MET A 564 11.16 28.13 -12.90
N TYR A 565 12.32 27.49 -12.77
CA TYR A 565 13.53 27.96 -13.43
C TYR A 565 13.62 27.37 -14.83
N ALA A 566 13.50 28.21 -15.85
CA ALA A 566 13.42 27.84 -17.26
C ALA A 566 13.83 29.01 -18.16
N ASP A 567 14.46 28.71 -19.29
CA ASP A 567 14.77 29.71 -20.31
C ASP A 567 13.67 29.78 -21.39
N VAL A 568 12.86 28.73 -21.53
CA VAL A 568 11.75 28.65 -22.48
C VAL A 568 10.49 28.10 -21.80
N ILE A 569 9.33 28.69 -22.08
CA ILE A 569 8.04 28.13 -21.66
C ILE A 569 7.66 26.98 -22.60
N THR A 570 7.71 25.75 -22.10
CA THR A 570 7.29 24.56 -22.85
C THR A 570 5.77 24.44 -22.92
N LYS A 571 5.26 23.57 -23.81
CA LYS A 571 3.81 23.29 -23.88
C LYS A 571 3.28 22.70 -22.57
N SER A 572 4.10 21.87 -21.92
CA SER A 572 3.77 21.26 -20.63
C SER A 572 3.69 22.30 -19.51
N MET A 573 4.61 23.27 -19.48
CA MET A 573 4.57 24.40 -18.55
C MET A 573 3.34 25.28 -18.77
N ALA A 574 3.07 25.66 -20.03
CA ALA A 574 1.92 26.50 -20.37
C ALA A 574 0.61 25.88 -19.86
N ARG A 575 0.34 24.60 -20.19
CA ARG A 575 -0.87 23.91 -19.73
C ARG A 575 -0.97 23.81 -18.20
N ALA A 576 0.16 23.62 -17.52
CA ALA A 576 0.17 23.54 -16.05
C ALA A 576 -0.13 24.91 -15.41
N MET A 577 0.42 25.99 -15.95
CA MET A 577 0.15 27.36 -15.50
C MET A 577 -1.30 27.75 -15.78
N ASP A 578 -1.78 27.55 -17.02
CA ASP A 578 -3.15 27.86 -17.42
C ASP A 578 -4.20 27.17 -16.52
N GLU A 579 -3.99 25.88 -16.20
CA GLU A 579 -4.91 25.15 -15.30
C GLU A 579 -4.79 25.62 -13.84
N THR A 580 -3.61 26.05 -13.41
CA THR A 580 -3.40 26.61 -12.05
C THR A 580 -4.11 27.95 -11.91
N ASP A 581 -3.95 28.84 -12.88
CA ASP A 581 -4.56 30.16 -12.91
C ASP A 581 -6.10 30.04 -13.00
N ARG A 582 -6.61 29.18 -13.88
CA ARG A 582 -8.05 28.89 -13.97
C ARG A 582 -8.64 28.44 -12.63
N ARG A 583 -7.95 27.56 -11.90
CA ARG A 583 -8.40 27.09 -10.58
C ARG A 583 -8.37 28.22 -9.56
N ARG A 584 -7.29 28.98 -9.55
CA ARG A 584 -7.09 30.13 -8.65
C ARG A 584 -8.21 31.16 -8.83
N ASP A 585 -8.55 31.50 -10.07
CA ASP A 585 -9.63 32.45 -10.39
C ASP A 585 -10.99 31.98 -9.83
N ILE A 586 -11.34 30.71 -10.04
CA ILE A 586 -12.58 30.11 -9.51
C ILE A 586 -12.60 30.16 -7.98
N GLN A 587 -11.49 29.81 -7.33
CA GLN A 587 -11.38 29.79 -5.87
C GLN A 587 -11.46 31.21 -5.28
N MET A 588 -10.82 32.19 -5.92
CA MET A 588 -10.86 33.58 -5.50
C MET A 588 -12.28 34.15 -5.60
N ALA A 589 -12.95 33.93 -6.74
CA ALA A 589 -14.34 34.36 -6.93
C ALA A 589 -15.27 33.74 -5.87
N TYR A 590 -15.14 32.43 -5.63
CA TYR A 590 -15.91 31.75 -4.59
C TYR A 590 -15.66 32.33 -3.19
N ASN A 591 -14.40 32.58 -2.84
CA ASN A 591 -14.05 33.17 -1.55
C ASN A 591 -14.63 34.58 -1.38
N GLU A 592 -14.58 35.41 -2.43
CA GLU A 592 -15.15 36.76 -2.42
C GLU A 592 -16.68 36.72 -2.27
N GLU A 593 -17.36 35.90 -3.07
CA GLU A 593 -18.82 35.73 -3.03
C GLU A 593 -19.33 35.23 -1.67
N ASN A 594 -18.53 34.40 -0.97
CA ASN A 594 -18.93 33.76 0.29
C ASN A 594 -18.27 34.38 1.53
N GLY A 595 -17.48 35.45 1.38
CA GLY A 595 -16.78 36.12 2.49
C GLY A 595 -15.77 35.23 3.23
N ILE A 596 -15.11 34.31 2.51
CA ILE A 596 -14.17 33.35 3.10
C ILE A 596 -12.76 33.93 3.08
N THR A 597 -12.11 33.96 4.25
CA THR A 597 -10.68 34.29 4.36
C THR A 597 -9.85 33.01 4.32
N PRO A 598 -8.94 32.84 3.33
CA PRO A 598 -8.08 31.66 3.24
C PRO A 598 -7.31 31.41 4.54
N THR A 599 -7.36 30.19 5.06
CA THR A 599 -6.65 29.82 6.28
C THR A 599 -5.81 28.57 6.06
N THR A 600 -4.53 28.62 6.45
CA THR A 600 -3.62 27.48 6.41
C THR A 600 -4.10 26.37 7.35
N ILE A 601 -4.12 25.14 6.86
CA ILE A 601 -4.55 23.98 7.65
C ILE A 601 -3.51 23.71 8.74
N GLN A 602 -3.92 23.77 10.01
CA GLN A 602 -3.08 23.31 11.12
C GLN A 602 -3.30 21.82 11.37
N LYS A 603 -2.35 20.99 10.94
CA LYS A 603 -2.39 19.54 11.20
C LYS A 603 -1.36 19.21 12.26
N ARG A 604 -1.75 18.56 13.36
CA ARG A 604 -0.78 18.11 14.38
C ARG A 604 0.27 17.23 13.71
N VAL A 605 1.54 17.47 14.02
CA VAL A 605 2.60 16.50 13.76
C VAL A 605 2.32 15.36 14.75
N LYS A 606 1.73 14.25 14.28
CA LYS A 606 1.57 13.07 15.15
C LYS A 606 2.99 12.63 15.52
N GLU A 607 3.31 12.68 16.82
CA GLU A 607 4.48 12.00 17.33
C GLU A 607 4.28 10.50 17.08
N LEU A 608 5.31 9.84 16.56
CA LEU A 608 5.34 8.37 16.53
C LEU A 608 5.35 7.93 17.98
N ILE A 609 4.19 7.54 18.51
CA ILE A 609 3.92 6.94 19.83
C ILE A 609 5.09 7.16 20.80
N GLU A 610 5.14 8.34 21.44
CA GLU A 610 5.97 8.53 22.62
C GLU A 610 5.32 7.77 23.77
N THR A 611 5.84 6.59 24.07
CA THR A 611 5.52 5.87 25.31
C THR A 611 6.13 6.65 26.48
N THR A 612 5.26 7.34 27.20
CA THR A 612 5.33 7.75 28.62
C THR A 612 6.73 8.02 29.20
N LYS A 613 7.11 9.30 29.29
CA LYS A 613 8.21 9.76 30.17
C LYS A 613 7.81 9.57 31.62
N VAL A 614 8.50 8.68 32.34
CA VAL A 614 8.57 8.70 33.80
C VAL A 614 9.96 9.20 34.19
N ALA A 615 9.97 10.23 35.02
CA ALA A 615 11.17 10.83 35.58
C ALA A 615 11.68 9.96 36.73
N GLU A 616 12.97 9.60 36.72
CA GLU A 616 13.79 9.49 37.92
C GLU A 616 15.28 9.42 37.51
N THR A 617 16.12 10.06 38.31
CA THR A 617 17.57 10.17 38.12
C THR A 617 18.27 9.01 38.82
N PRO A 618 19.26 8.36 38.19
CA PRO A 618 20.33 7.75 38.98
C PRO A 618 21.74 7.93 38.38
N GLU A 619 22.68 7.56 39.24
CA GLU A 619 24.07 8.00 39.33
C GLU A 619 25.04 7.39 38.31
N LEU A 620 26.13 8.14 38.14
CA LEU A 620 27.38 7.82 37.47
C LEU A 620 27.87 6.36 37.66
N TYR A 621 28.16 5.68 36.53
CA TYR A 621 29.26 4.73 36.45
C TYR A 621 30.22 5.01 35.30
N ARG A 622 31.50 4.77 35.62
CA ARG A 622 32.73 5.31 35.06
C ARG A 622 33.03 4.93 33.60
N THR A 623 33.47 5.96 32.88
CA THR A 623 34.47 5.91 31.81
C THR A 623 35.77 5.24 32.26
N ASP A 624 36.23 4.22 31.55
CA ASP A 624 37.67 3.89 31.45
C ASP A 624 37.90 2.85 30.35
N ARG A 625 37.90 3.28 29.07
CA ARG A 625 38.53 2.53 27.95
C ARG A 625 38.62 3.30 26.61
N LEU A 626 38.61 4.63 26.61
CA LEU A 626 38.56 5.45 25.38
C LEU A 626 39.80 6.34 25.19
N GLY A 627 40.99 5.85 25.59
CA GLY A 627 42.24 6.62 25.53
C GLY A 627 42.95 6.61 24.17
N ASN A 628 42.84 5.55 23.36
CA ASN A 628 43.71 5.34 22.19
C ASN A 628 42.99 4.71 20.98
N MET A 629 41.79 5.17 20.61
CA MET A 629 41.13 4.72 19.37
C MET A 629 41.39 5.70 18.23
N SER A 630 41.70 5.18 17.04
CA SER A 630 41.83 5.99 15.83
C SER A 630 40.48 6.54 15.37
N GLN A 631 40.50 7.60 14.57
CA GLN A 631 39.27 8.26 14.09
C GLN A 631 38.39 7.33 13.23
N SER A 632 38.99 6.38 12.51
CA SER A 632 38.26 5.37 11.72
C SER A 632 37.53 4.39 12.64
N GLU A 633 38.22 3.86 13.65
CA GLU A 633 37.64 2.91 14.61
C GLU A 633 36.52 3.54 15.45
N MET A 634 36.61 4.85 15.71
CA MET A 634 35.57 5.60 16.43
C MET A 634 34.31 5.79 15.58
N LEU A 635 34.44 5.96 14.26
CA LEU A 635 33.29 6.05 13.33
C LEU A 635 32.62 4.67 13.15
N ASP A 636 33.39 3.59 13.06
CA ASP A 636 32.85 2.24 12.97
C ASP A 636 32.12 1.84 14.26
N LEU A 637 32.68 2.21 15.42
CA LEU A 637 32.03 1.99 16.72
C LEU A 637 30.71 2.77 16.83
N ILE A 638 30.66 4.02 16.37
CA ILE A 638 29.42 4.81 16.30
C ILE A 638 28.38 4.11 15.43
N GLY A 639 28.77 3.59 14.27
CA GLY A 639 27.86 2.85 13.38
C GLY A 639 27.31 1.57 14.02
N ASN A 640 28.10 0.87 14.81
CA ASN A 640 27.65 -0.31 15.55
C ASN A 640 26.72 0.04 16.71
N LEU A 641 27.05 1.07 17.50
CA LEU A 641 26.21 1.55 18.59
C LEU A 641 24.86 2.09 18.07
N GLU A 642 24.82 2.73 16.89
CA GLU A 642 23.56 3.18 16.27
C GLU A 642 22.65 2.01 15.86
N LYS A 643 23.23 0.90 15.38
CA LYS A 643 22.48 -0.33 15.10
C LYS A 643 21.93 -0.96 16.37
N GLU A 644 22.75 -1.03 17.42
CA GLU A 644 22.39 -1.59 18.72
C GLU A 644 21.30 -0.74 19.40
N MET A 645 21.40 0.59 19.31
CA MET A 645 20.39 1.53 19.80
C MET A 645 19.05 1.34 19.09
N ARG A 646 19.06 1.17 17.76
CA ARG A 646 17.85 0.89 16.98
C ARG A 646 17.23 -0.47 17.33
N LEU A 647 18.06 -1.48 17.62
CA LEU A 647 17.61 -2.79 18.06
C LEU A 647 16.94 -2.71 19.43
N ALA A 648 17.60 -2.08 20.40
CA ALA A 648 17.07 -1.84 21.75
C ALA A 648 15.75 -1.05 21.69
N SER A 649 15.65 -0.03 20.82
CA SER A 649 14.41 0.72 20.62
C SER A 649 13.28 -0.12 20.03
N LYS A 650 13.59 -1.04 19.10
CA LYS A 650 12.60 -2.01 18.58
C LYS A 650 12.14 -3.02 19.63
N GLN A 651 13.00 -3.37 20.57
CA GLN A 651 12.73 -4.29 21.68
C GLN A 651 12.08 -3.59 22.88
N LEU A 652 11.78 -2.28 22.77
CA LEU A 652 11.22 -1.46 23.85
C LEU A 652 12.16 -1.31 25.06
N GLU A 653 13.45 -1.57 24.89
CA GLU A 653 14.49 -1.35 25.90
C GLU A 653 14.97 0.12 25.85
N PHE A 654 14.08 1.05 26.22
CA PHE A 654 14.30 2.48 26.03
C PHE A 654 15.45 3.05 26.87
N GLU A 655 15.69 2.49 28.05
CA GLU A 655 16.82 2.86 28.91
C GLU A 655 18.14 2.54 28.20
N ARG A 656 18.24 1.32 27.65
CA ARG A 656 19.42 0.89 26.90
C ARG A 656 19.63 1.71 25.63
N ALA A 657 18.55 2.05 24.93
CA ALA A 657 18.61 2.93 23.77
C ALA A 657 19.08 4.36 24.14
N ALA A 658 18.65 4.89 25.29
CA ALA A 658 19.10 6.19 25.78
C ALA A 658 20.59 6.19 26.16
N GLU A 659 21.07 5.15 26.86
CA GLU A 659 22.49 4.97 27.16
C GLU A 659 23.35 4.92 25.89
N LEU A 660 22.93 4.12 24.90
CA LEU A 660 23.63 3.99 23.63
C LEU A 660 23.64 5.32 22.86
N ARG A 661 22.53 6.07 22.86
CA ARG A 661 22.44 7.42 22.26
C ARG A 661 23.43 8.37 22.90
N ASP A 662 23.49 8.40 24.22
CA ASP A 662 24.33 9.35 24.95
C ASP A 662 25.84 9.01 24.74
N MET A 663 26.19 7.72 24.67
CA MET A 663 27.52 7.26 24.26
C MET A 663 27.88 7.67 22.81
N ILE A 664 26.93 7.59 21.88
CA ILE A 664 27.12 8.03 20.49
C ILE A 664 27.37 9.54 20.43
N VAL A 665 26.62 10.34 21.19
CA VAL A 665 26.79 11.80 21.25
C VAL A 665 28.18 12.16 21.78
N GLU A 666 28.64 11.48 22.83
CA GLU A 666 29.99 11.69 23.38
C GLU A 666 31.09 11.36 22.37
N LEU A 667 30.99 10.20 21.69
CA LEU A 667 31.94 9.78 20.67
C LEU A 667 31.97 10.74 19.48
N LYS A 668 30.81 11.19 18.99
CA LYS A 668 30.71 12.20 17.91
C LYS A 668 31.34 13.54 18.32
N GLY A 669 31.17 13.95 19.58
CA GLY A 669 31.80 15.15 20.14
C GLY A 669 33.32 15.09 20.15
N ARG A 670 33.91 13.91 20.40
CA ARG A 670 35.38 13.70 20.38
C ARG A 670 35.95 13.70 18.96
N VAL A 671 35.25 13.07 17.99
CA VAL A 671 35.61 13.14 16.57
C VAL A 671 35.62 14.59 16.07
N GLY A 672 34.64 15.40 16.49
CA GLY A 672 34.56 16.83 16.12
C GLY A 672 35.68 17.72 16.69
N LYS A 673 36.23 17.39 17.88
CA LYS A 673 37.35 18.12 18.48
C LYS A 673 38.69 17.82 17.81
N ALA A 674 38.93 16.57 17.40
CA ALA A 674 40.16 16.16 16.70
C ALA A 674 40.36 16.86 15.34
N VAL A 675 39.27 17.29 14.69
CA VAL A 675 39.30 18.03 13.41
C VAL A 675 39.74 19.49 13.60
N LYS A 676 39.47 20.11 14.76
CA LYS A 676 39.86 21.51 15.04
C LYS A 676 41.35 21.68 15.35
N GLU A 677 42.03 20.65 15.85
CA GLU A 677 43.46 20.73 16.20
C GLU A 677 44.42 20.57 15.00
N LYS A 678 43.96 20.05 13.86
CA LYS A 678 44.81 19.82 12.66
C LYS A 678 44.83 20.97 11.63
N SER A 679 44.25 22.13 11.94
CA SER A 679 44.32 23.34 11.09
C SER A 679 45.65 24.10 11.30
N PRO A 680 46.50 24.33 10.28
CA PRO A 680 47.80 24.96 10.48
C PRO A 680 47.69 26.47 10.68
N ARG A 681 48.11 26.97 11.86
CA ARG A 681 48.37 28.40 12.09
C ARG A 681 49.49 28.89 11.16
N SER A 682 49.13 29.77 10.22
CA SER A 682 50.04 30.53 9.36
C SER A 682 51.07 31.32 10.19
N LYS A 683 52.36 30.98 10.07
CA LYS A 683 53.46 31.84 10.54
C LYS A 683 53.69 32.96 9.52
N LYS A 684 53.36 34.19 9.92
CA LYS A 684 53.82 35.44 9.33
C LYS A 684 55.36 35.48 9.32
N LYS A 685 55.96 35.86 8.18
CA LYS A 685 57.29 36.48 8.13
C LYS A 685 57.14 37.90 7.57
N LYS A 686 57.98 38.79 8.10
CA LYS A 686 58.17 40.19 7.71
C LYS A 686 58.40 40.36 6.22
#